data_AF-A0A9D2K0L6-F1
#
_entry.id   AF-A0A9D2K0L6-F1
#
_cell.length_a   1.000
_cell.length_b   1.000
_cell.length_c   1.000
_cell.angle_alpha   90.00
_cell.angle_beta   90.00
_cell.angle_gamma   90.00
#
_symmetry.space_group_name_H-M   'P 1'
#
loop_
_entity.id
_entity.type
_entity.pdbx_description
1 polymer ?
#
loop_
_entity_poly.entity_id
_entity_poly.type
_entity_poly.pdbx_seq_one_letter_code
_entity_poly.pdbx_strand_id
1 'polypeptide(L)'
;MNKLSKVLALALGSVFVLGLAAGCKEAEDEPSAARICYDNLGAGFVSEADTQVVVEGAQSVSAVDAEGNAVSDPDTIATYDEATGTVTAVSEGALTLTLKGGDTFRVEVVPAYPTDPGNEYDGTALDYSQGGKLLGGCHDPSLIEVEEDGAPAYYIFSTGWGQGNEIRRSTDLLTWDYLGKSTGANAVIPKIEEWIGGTNASGFVQWWAPDIVKAPDGGYWLYTCCVSNAKVNLEGTLYSMACIVLMKSDTLEPESFRYEGVLMQSCIPDGSAGSIDVNSIDPQIIYDTDGKMYMAYGSFGTGNWILELDPKTGLRKDKMYKDDTFYSWQEVRAFRNEAVALYSNYVYGTDVSTEYYGTMISQGAMEAPVIARHDNVTVSDENGVIEEGKTYYYSMHSYNGLDVAYQMWGGRSESPLGRYHSVKGGEVYNERPAAPANQGNMYMGSFTWEDKAATSKETDIVLPGHNDLFTTSSGLDLAAYITRTASYNTGGRVFMSQVHQYYLNSMGDICINPNRYGGEIDRSVSEEELFHFTDGGRFKLIALSNSGYSENNAVHSIEVVLTEDGKITRNGSSVGSWLMYGDGYIKLTFDSVTVLSDHAQVELTYYGVVRPAWLYEQDKSGFTITAMGQTGLTRNCALFMNNISTVGD
;
A
#
# COMPACT_ATOMS: atom_id res chain seq x y z
N MET A 1 20.75 -14.99 -29.70
CA MET A 1 20.86 -16.25 -28.92
C MET A 1 21.97 -16.06 -27.90
N ASN A 2 21.74 -16.55 -26.67
CA ASN A 2 22.45 -16.33 -25.40
C ASN A 2 22.11 -15.03 -24.64
N LYS A 3 20.92 -15.00 -24.05
CA LYS A 3 20.68 -14.44 -22.72
C LYS A 3 19.69 -15.38 -22.03
N LEU A 4 20.22 -16.29 -21.22
CA LEU A 4 19.49 -17.00 -20.17
C LEU A 4 20.38 -16.87 -18.94
N SER A 5 20.25 -15.74 -18.25
CA SER A 5 20.42 -15.69 -16.81
C SER A 5 19.04 -16.09 -16.27
N LYS A 6 18.93 -17.25 -15.66
CA LYS A 6 17.71 -17.62 -14.93
C LYS A 6 17.91 -17.19 -13.49
N VAL A 7 17.00 -16.39 -12.98
CA VAL A 7 16.85 -16.19 -11.54
C VAL A 7 15.82 -17.21 -11.09
N LEU A 8 16.10 -17.94 -10.00
CA LEU A 8 15.10 -18.82 -9.38
C LEU A 8 15.13 -18.51 -7.88
N ALA A 9 14.06 -17.91 -7.37
CA ALA A 9 13.87 -17.87 -5.93
C ALA A 9 13.51 -19.29 -5.46
N LEU A 10 14.15 -19.75 -4.37
CA LEU A 10 13.86 -21.03 -3.72
C LEU A 10 12.72 -20.92 -2.71
N ALA A 11 12.00 -19.78 -2.67
CA ALA A 11 10.99 -19.48 -1.67
C ALA A 11 9.71 -20.31 -1.86
N LEU A 12 9.51 -21.28 -0.96
CA LEU A 12 8.21 -21.76 -0.55
C LEU A 12 7.82 -20.93 0.69
N GLY A 13 7.22 -19.76 0.48
CA GLY A 13 6.78 -18.88 1.58
C GLY A 13 6.37 -17.48 1.13
N SER A 14 6.99 -16.97 0.08
CA SER A 14 6.60 -15.79 -0.70
C SER A 14 6.49 -16.22 -2.17
N VAL A 15 5.36 -15.90 -2.81
CA VAL A 15 5.04 -16.33 -4.18
C VAL A 15 5.93 -15.56 -5.16
N PHE A 16 7.13 -16.07 -5.42
CA PHE A 16 7.91 -15.74 -6.62
C PHE A 16 8.46 -17.03 -7.22
N VAL A 17 7.69 -17.66 -8.09
CA VAL A 17 8.21 -18.70 -8.99
C VAL A 17 7.99 -18.24 -10.42
N LEU A 18 9.09 -17.84 -11.04
CA LEU A 18 9.20 -17.44 -12.45
C LEU A 18 8.62 -18.53 -13.37
N GLY A 19 7.70 -18.11 -14.24
CA GLY A 19 7.04 -18.96 -15.21
C GLY A 19 8.00 -19.58 -16.21
N LEU A 20 7.98 -20.91 -16.31
CA LEU A 20 8.49 -21.63 -17.48
C LEU A 20 7.53 -21.41 -18.67
N ALA A 21 7.68 -20.31 -19.41
CA ALA A 21 6.94 -20.09 -20.66
C ALA A 21 7.88 -20.04 -21.88
N ALA A 22 7.91 -21.14 -22.63
CA ALA A 22 8.50 -21.18 -23.96
C ALA A 22 7.53 -20.55 -24.98
N GLY A 23 7.77 -19.31 -25.40
CA GLY A 23 7.14 -18.76 -26.62
C GLY A 23 6.95 -17.24 -26.63
N CYS A 24 7.71 -16.56 -27.51
CA CYS A 24 7.54 -15.17 -28.00
C CYS A 24 7.46 -14.02 -26.96
N LYS A 25 8.59 -13.29 -26.89
CA LYS A 25 8.86 -12.04 -26.16
C LYS A 25 7.94 -10.86 -26.53
N GLU A 26 7.37 -10.21 -25.52
CA GLU A 26 7.79 -8.88 -25.01
C GLU A 26 7.95 -9.01 -23.48
N ALA A 27 8.85 -8.23 -22.88
CA ALA A 27 9.52 -8.52 -21.60
C ALA A 27 8.56 -8.59 -20.38
N GLU A 28 8.50 -9.75 -19.73
CA GLU A 28 8.40 -9.77 -18.26
C GLU A 28 9.71 -9.17 -17.74
N ASP A 29 9.64 -8.17 -16.86
CA ASP A 29 10.82 -7.70 -16.14
C ASP A 29 11.24 -8.81 -15.17
N GLU A 30 12.17 -9.66 -15.62
CA GLU A 30 12.90 -10.57 -14.74
C GLU A 30 13.39 -9.79 -13.53
N PRO A 31 13.22 -10.29 -12.29
CA PRO A 31 13.61 -9.56 -11.10
C PRO A 31 15.07 -9.13 -11.20
N SER A 32 15.35 -7.87 -10.87
CA SER A 32 16.71 -7.31 -10.85
C SER A 32 17.32 -7.31 -9.45
N ALA A 33 16.52 -7.63 -8.43
CA ALA A 33 16.95 -7.71 -7.05
C ALA A 33 16.27 -8.85 -6.31
N ALA A 34 16.85 -9.25 -5.18
CA ALA A 34 16.24 -10.14 -4.21
C ALA A 34 16.61 -9.69 -2.80
N ARG A 35 15.81 -10.12 -1.83
CA ARG A 35 16.08 -9.95 -0.41
C ARG A 35 16.09 -11.30 0.27
N ILE A 36 17.14 -11.56 1.04
CA ILE A 36 17.32 -12.77 1.85
C ILE A 36 17.67 -12.36 3.28
N CYS A 37 17.58 -13.29 4.23
CA CYS A 37 17.96 -13.01 5.61
C CYS A 37 19.03 -13.94 6.16
N TYR A 38 19.65 -13.54 7.28
CA TYR A 38 20.51 -14.40 8.08
C TYR A 38 19.96 -14.54 9.49
N ASP A 39 20.23 -15.67 10.13
CA ASP A 39 19.83 -15.91 11.52
C ASP A 39 20.70 -15.11 12.48
N ASN A 40 20.32 -13.85 12.69
CA ASN A 40 21.03 -12.91 13.55
C ASN A 40 20.98 -13.28 15.05
N LEU A 41 20.11 -14.21 15.45
CA LEU A 41 20.05 -14.73 16.82
C LEU A 41 20.79 -16.07 16.98
N GLY A 42 21.08 -16.76 15.88
CA GLY A 42 21.61 -18.12 15.90
C GLY A 42 20.65 -19.11 16.55
N ALA A 43 19.35 -18.86 16.45
CA ALA A 43 18.29 -19.63 17.11
C ALA A 43 18.01 -20.97 16.40
N GLY A 44 18.40 -21.11 15.13
CA GLY A 44 18.29 -22.35 14.36
C GLY A 44 16.91 -22.62 13.76
N PHE A 45 16.04 -21.60 13.69
CA PHE A 45 14.70 -21.72 13.11
C PHE A 45 14.60 -21.22 11.66
N VAL A 46 15.53 -20.38 11.23
CA VAL A 46 15.50 -19.77 9.90
C VAL A 46 15.76 -20.84 8.84
N SER A 47 14.88 -20.93 7.85
CA SER A 47 14.96 -21.96 6.82
C SER A 47 16.05 -21.63 5.79
N GLU A 48 16.60 -22.65 5.14
CA GLU A 48 17.60 -22.45 4.08
C GLU A 48 17.04 -21.58 2.93
N ALA A 49 15.74 -21.72 2.61
CA ALA A 49 15.06 -20.99 1.56
C ALA A 49 15.00 -19.47 1.83
N ASP A 50 14.95 -19.06 3.10
CA ASP A 50 14.95 -17.64 3.49
C ASP A 50 16.37 -17.03 3.49
N THR A 51 17.40 -17.90 3.55
CA THR A 51 18.81 -17.49 3.61
C THR A 51 19.52 -17.50 2.27
N GLN A 52 18.85 -17.93 1.20
CA GLN A 52 19.49 -18.18 -0.09
C GLN A 52 18.69 -17.71 -1.29
N VAL A 53 19.41 -17.29 -2.33
CA VAL A 53 18.84 -17.01 -3.65
C VAL A 53 19.77 -17.52 -4.75
N VAL A 54 19.22 -18.04 -5.85
CA VAL A 54 20.01 -18.50 -6.99
C VAL A 54 20.12 -17.40 -8.04
N VAL A 55 21.36 -16.97 -8.29
CA VAL A 55 21.75 -15.99 -9.29
C VAL A 55 22.82 -16.61 -10.20
N GLU A 56 22.38 -17.21 -11.30
CA GLU A 56 23.28 -17.90 -12.22
C GLU A 56 24.11 -16.94 -13.07
N GLY A 57 25.41 -17.26 -13.22
CA GLY A 57 26.25 -16.64 -14.25
C GLY A 57 26.82 -15.27 -13.90
N ALA A 58 27.04 -14.97 -12.62
CA ALA A 58 27.83 -13.82 -12.19
C ALA A 58 29.29 -13.96 -12.68
N GLN A 59 29.88 -12.84 -13.10
CA GLN A 59 31.29 -12.72 -13.49
C GLN A 59 32.14 -12.08 -12.39
N SER A 60 31.52 -11.26 -11.54
CA SER A 60 32.12 -10.65 -10.37
C SER A 60 31.06 -10.36 -9.33
N VAL A 61 31.47 -10.39 -8.06
CA VAL A 61 30.67 -10.05 -6.90
C VAL A 61 31.38 -8.94 -6.14
N SER A 62 30.66 -7.90 -5.79
CA SER A 62 31.08 -6.88 -4.82
C SER A 62 30.03 -6.77 -3.74
N ALA A 63 30.39 -6.23 -2.57
CA ALA A 63 29.42 -6.03 -1.50
C ALA A 63 29.69 -4.74 -0.72
N VAL A 64 28.65 -4.31 0.00
CA VAL A 64 28.69 -3.24 0.98
C VAL A 64 28.17 -3.76 2.33
N ASP A 65 28.67 -3.18 3.42
CA ASP A 65 28.12 -3.40 4.77
C ASP A 65 26.77 -2.69 4.97
N ALA A 66 26.18 -2.86 6.16
CA ALA A 66 24.90 -2.25 6.54
C ALA A 66 24.92 -0.71 6.44
N GLU A 67 26.09 -0.08 6.68
CA GLU A 67 26.29 1.36 6.53
C GLU A 67 26.58 1.80 5.08
N GLY A 68 26.60 0.87 4.13
CA GLY A 68 26.82 1.14 2.70
C GLY A 68 28.29 1.30 2.30
N ASN A 69 29.25 0.95 3.17
CA ASN A 69 30.67 0.99 2.84
C ASN A 69 31.09 -0.27 2.09
N ALA A 70 31.92 -0.11 1.06
CA ALA A 70 32.47 -1.24 0.31
C ALA A 70 33.32 -2.16 1.21
N VAL A 71 33.03 -3.46 1.19
CA VAL A 71 33.83 -4.47 1.88
C VAL A 71 34.88 -5.08 0.94
N SER A 72 36.04 -5.43 1.48
CA SER A 72 37.13 -6.05 0.69
C SER A 72 36.87 -7.51 0.35
N ASP A 73 36.03 -8.18 1.15
CA ASP A 73 35.69 -9.60 1.02
C ASP A 73 34.17 -9.75 1.05
N PRO A 74 33.49 -9.92 -0.10
CA PRO A 74 32.04 -10.06 -0.16
C PRO A 74 31.47 -11.22 0.67
N ASP A 75 32.27 -12.26 0.91
CA ASP A 75 31.85 -13.44 1.67
C ASP A 75 31.56 -13.12 3.14
N THR A 76 31.95 -11.94 3.64
CA THR A 76 31.54 -11.47 4.98
C THR A 76 30.05 -11.11 5.04
N ILE A 77 29.44 -10.74 3.91
CA ILE A 77 28.03 -10.36 3.79
C ILE A 77 27.19 -11.54 3.31
N ALA A 78 27.61 -12.18 2.22
CA ALA A 78 27.03 -13.43 1.74
C ALA A 78 28.03 -14.17 0.85
N THR A 79 28.07 -15.50 0.98
CA THR A 79 28.92 -16.33 0.12
C THR A 79 28.26 -16.56 -1.24
N TYR A 80 29.05 -16.71 -2.30
CA TYR A 80 28.57 -17.07 -3.64
C TYR A 80 29.20 -18.37 -4.14
N ASP A 81 28.40 -19.42 -4.33
CA ASP A 81 28.84 -20.66 -4.98
C ASP A 81 28.73 -20.54 -6.50
N GLU A 82 29.85 -20.38 -7.19
CA GLU A 82 29.90 -20.26 -8.65
C GLU A 82 29.35 -21.50 -9.39
N ALA A 83 29.38 -22.69 -8.79
CA ALA A 83 28.95 -23.93 -9.43
C ALA A 83 27.43 -24.05 -9.49
N THR A 84 26.73 -23.57 -8.47
CA THR A 84 25.27 -23.60 -8.37
C THR A 84 24.62 -22.24 -8.66
N GLY A 85 25.39 -21.15 -8.57
CA GLY A 85 24.88 -19.79 -8.58
C GLY A 85 24.22 -19.36 -7.27
N THR A 86 24.40 -20.13 -6.19
CA THR A 86 23.72 -19.85 -4.90
C THR A 86 24.43 -18.74 -4.15
N VAL A 87 23.68 -17.70 -3.77
CA VAL A 87 24.08 -16.71 -2.77
C VAL A 87 23.52 -17.15 -1.42
N THR A 88 24.35 -17.21 -0.38
CA THR A 88 23.94 -17.59 0.99
C THR A 88 24.31 -16.49 1.98
N ALA A 89 23.31 -15.98 2.69
CA ALA A 89 23.43 -14.89 3.66
C ALA A 89 24.40 -15.20 4.81
N VAL A 90 25.17 -14.21 5.24
CA VAL A 90 26.12 -14.29 6.37
C VAL A 90 25.90 -13.17 7.37
N SER A 91 25.83 -11.92 6.92
CA SER A 91 25.57 -10.74 7.76
C SER A 91 24.90 -9.62 6.98
N GLU A 92 24.39 -8.61 7.69
CA GLU A 92 23.65 -7.50 7.10
C GLU A 92 24.50 -6.68 6.12
N GLY A 93 23.90 -6.35 4.97
CA GLY A 93 24.55 -5.59 3.91
C GLY A 93 23.91 -5.90 2.55
N ALA A 94 24.65 -5.67 1.47
CA ALA A 94 24.16 -6.03 0.14
C ALA A 94 25.27 -6.45 -0.80
N LEU A 95 24.95 -7.41 -1.67
CA LEU A 95 25.79 -7.84 -2.78
C LEU A 95 25.32 -7.20 -4.09
N THR A 96 26.28 -6.93 -4.96
CA THR A 96 26.05 -6.63 -6.38
C THR A 96 26.76 -7.69 -7.21
N LEU A 97 25.96 -8.52 -7.89
CA LEU A 97 26.45 -9.53 -8.82
C LEU A 97 26.42 -8.94 -10.24
N THR A 98 27.58 -8.83 -10.89
CA THR A 98 27.64 -8.42 -12.30
C THR A 98 27.54 -9.66 -13.19
N LEU A 99 26.44 -9.79 -13.94
CA LEU A 99 26.13 -10.95 -14.78
C LEU A 99 26.84 -10.89 -16.14
N LYS A 100 26.91 -12.05 -16.82
CA LYS A 100 27.39 -12.14 -18.21
C LYS A 100 26.58 -11.23 -19.14
N GLY A 101 27.21 -10.14 -19.58
CA GLY A 101 26.57 -9.13 -20.42
C GLY A 101 26.57 -7.73 -19.82
N GLY A 102 26.99 -7.59 -18.56
CA GLY A 102 27.11 -6.31 -17.85
C GLY A 102 25.89 -5.93 -17.02
N ASP A 103 24.80 -6.69 -17.11
CA ASP A 103 23.61 -6.51 -16.27
C ASP A 103 23.97 -6.80 -14.80
N THR A 104 23.36 -6.09 -13.85
CA THR A 104 23.60 -6.27 -12.41
C THR A 104 22.39 -6.86 -11.72
N PHE A 105 22.63 -7.70 -10.72
CA PHE A 105 21.61 -8.22 -9.81
C PHE A 105 21.99 -7.88 -8.37
N ARG A 106 21.09 -7.26 -7.61
CA ARG A 106 21.35 -6.87 -6.22
C ARG A 106 20.73 -7.87 -5.25
N VAL A 107 21.49 -8.32 -4.26
CA VAL A 107 20.97 -9.15 -3.16
C VAL A 107 21.10 -8.36 -1.86
N GLU A 108 19.98 -7.97 -1.28
CA GLU A 108 19.94 -7.36 0.05
C GLU A 108 19.89 -8.47 1.11
N VAL A 109 20.77 -8.36 2.12
CA VAL A 109 20.84 -9.31 3.24
C VAL A 109 20.41 -8.59 4.51
N VAL A 110 19.32 -9.04 5.12
CA VAL A 110 18.75 -8.41 6.32
C VAL A 110 18.67 -9.38 7.51
N PRO A 111 18.52 -8.89 8.74
CA PRO A 111 18.25 -9.74 9.89
C PRO A 111 16.95 -10.55 9.74
N ALA A 112 16.96 -11.84 10.07
CA ALA A 112 15.73 -12.66 10.12
C ALA A 112 14.79 -12.22 11.25
N TYR A 113 15.34 -11.58 12.29
CA TYR A 113 14.64 -10.96 13.40
C TYR A 113 14.99 -9.47 13.39
N PRO A 114 14.05 -8.58 13.03
CA PRO A 114 14.28 -7.15 12.88
C PRO A 114 14.96 -6.56 14.11
N THR A 115 16.04 -5.83 13.90
CA THR A 115 16.72 -5.09 14.96
C THR A 115 16.07 -3.73 15.15
N ASP A 116 16.42 -3.04 16.24
CA ASP A 116 15.95 -1.67 16.49
C ASP A 116 16.29 -0.78 15.29
N PRO A 117 15.27 -0.26 14.58
CA PRO A 117 15.48 0.56 13.38
C PRO A 117 15.97 1.97 13.71
N GLY A 118 16.07 2.37 14.98
CA GLY A 118 16.65 3.64 15.42
C GLY A 118 15.87 4.89 15.00
N ASN A 119 14.64 4.73 14.54
CA ASN A 119 13.80 5.76 13.93
C ASN A 119 12.51 6.00 14.72
N GLU A 120 12.57 5.86 16.05
CA GLU A 120 11.44 6.14 16.95
C GLU A 120 11.04 7.62 16.92
N TYR A 121 9.76 7.88 17.16
CA TYR A 121 9.26 9.23 17.39
C TYR A 121 9.94 9.84 18.62
N ASP A 122 10.47 11.06 18.50
CA ASP A 122 11.01 11.80 19.63
C ASP A 122 9.91 12.52 20.45
N GLY A 123 8.67 12.51 19.93
CA GLY A 123 7.50 13.10 20.55
C GLY A 123 7.45 14.63 20.43
N THR A 124 8.25 15.20 19.53
CA THR A 124 8.32 16.64 19.28
C THR A 124 7.43 17.06 18.10
N ALA A 125 7.28 18.37 17.89
CA ALA A 125 6.59 18.91 16.72
C ALA A 125 7.24 18.47 15.39
N LEU A 126 8.54 18.16 15.42
CA LEU A 126 9.33 17.89 14.22
C LEU A 126 8.86 16.60 13.54
N ASP A 127 8.64 15.54 14.32
CA ASP A 127 8.09 14.25 13.86
C ASP A 127 6.87 14.42 12.95
N TYR A 128 6.02 15.39 13.27
CA TYR A 128 4.74 15.63 12.62
C TYR A 128 4.72 16.83 11.66
N SER A 129 5.88 17.41 11.40
CA SER A 129 6.03 18.55 10.49
C SER A 129 6.52 18.11 9.12
N GLN A 130 6.27 18.94 8.09
CA GLN A 130 6.71 18.66 6.72
C GLN A 130 8.21 18.33 6.58
N GLY A 131 9.06 18.91 7.43
CA GLY A 131 10.51 18.68 7.43
C GLY A 131 10.98 17.59 8.40
N GLY A 132 10.06 16.88 9.04
CA GLY A 132 10.36 15.71 9.88
C GLY A 132 10.81 14.52 9.04
N LYS A 133 11.60 13.63 9.66
CA LYS A 133 12.11 12.41 9.03
C LYS A 133 11.10 11.26 9.00
N LEU A 134 10.03 11.36 9.79
CA LEU A 134 9.04 10.30 10.00
C LEU A 134 7.69 10.66 9.36
N LEU A 135 7.75 11.26 8.16
CA LEU A 135 6.59 11.54 7.30
C LEU A 135 5.48 12.41 7.92
N GLY A 136 5.83 13.26 8.89
CA GLY A 136 4.97 14.33 9.36
C GLY A 136 4.53 15.27 8.22
N GLY A 137 3.25 15.65 8.20
CA GLY A 137 2.69 16.54 7.17
C GLY A 137 2.63 15.95 5.76
N CYS A 138 3.07 14.70 5.55
CA CYS A 138 2.91 13.97 4.31
C CYS A 138 1.45 13.49 4.20
N HIS A 139 0.72 14.02 3.21
CA HIS A 139 -0.71 13.75 3.00
C HIS A 139 -0.89 13.12 1.61
N ASP A 140 -1.60 12.00 1.49
CA ASP A 140 -1.85 11.25 0.25
C ASP A 140 -0.55 10.78 -0.44
N PRO A 141 0.22 9.86 0.18
CA PRO A 141 1.49 9.41 -0.37
C PRO A 141 1.30 8.52 -1.61
N SER A 142 2.15 8.68 -2.63
CA SER A 142 2.37 7.76 -3.75
C SER A 142 3.88 7.48 -3.91
N LEU A 143 4.24 6.21 -4.01
CA LEU A 143 5.63 5.73 -3.99
C LEU A 143 6.16 5.45 -5.39
N ILE A 144 7.47 5.68 -5.54
CA ILE A 144 8.26 5.16 -6.65
C ILE A 144 9.65 4.75 -6.18
N GLU A 145 10.16 3.65 -6.72
CA GLU A 145 11.54 3.20 -6.55
C GLU A 145 12.38 3.51 -7.80
N VAL A 146 13.57 4.05 -7.57
CA VAL A 146 14.59 4.33 -8.57
C VAL A 146 15.93 3.77 -8.13
N GLU A 147 16.85 3.60 -9.09
CA GLU A 147 18.24 3.26 -8.78
C GLU A 147 19.08 4.54 -8.70
N GLU A 148 19.79 4.71 -7.59
CA GLU A 148 20.77 5.77 -7.38
C GLU A 148 22.08 5.16 -6.88
N ASP A 149 23.18 5.46 -7.57
CA ASP A 149 24.52 4.95 -7.24
C ASP A 149 24.58 3.40 -7.07
N GLY A 150 23.76 2.65 -7.81
CA GLY A 150 23.70 1.18 -7.75
C GLY A 150 22.92 0.61 -6.57
N ALA A 151 22.13 1.43 -5.88
CA ALA A 151 21.25 1.05 -4.78
C ALA A 151 19.83 1.60 -4.98
N PRO A 152 18.80 0.98 -4.39
CA PRO A 152 17.45 1.52 -4.44
C PRO A 152 17.36 2.82 -3.64
N ALA A 153 16.66 3.79 -4.22
CA ALA A 153 16.16 4.97 -3.53
C ALA A 153 14.65 5.07 -3.78
N TYR A 154 13.94 5.50 -2.75
CA TYR A 154 12.48 5.55 -2.72
C TYR A 154 12.04 6.99 -2.63
N TYR A 155 11.01 7.34 -3.37
CA TYR A 155 10.42 8.66 -3.36
C TYR A 155 8.94 8.57 -3.00
N ILE A 156 8.47 9.53 -2.20
CA ILE A 156 7.05 9.78 -1.99
C ILE A 156 6.70 11.12 -2.62
N PHE A 157 5.71 11.09 -3.51
CA PHE A 157 4.97 12.27 -3.93
C PHE A 157 3.69 12.37 -3.11
N SER A 158 3.35 13.56 -2.65
CA SER A 158 2.18 13.74 -1.80
C SER A 158 1.42 15.03 -2.12
N THR A 159 0.20 15.18 -1.59
CA THR A 159 -0.59 16.41 -1.69
C THR A 159 0.27 17.63 -1.31
N GLY A 160 0.26 18.63 -2.20
CA GLY A 160 0.98 19.89 -2.08
C GLY A 160 0.03 21.07 -1.94
N TRP A 161 0.00 21.66 -0.73
CA TRP A 161 -0.86 22.82 -0.46
C TRP A 161 -0.33 24.09 -1.13
N GLY A 162 -1.18 24.76 -1.90
CA GLY A 162 -0.94 26.03 -2.58
C GLY A 162 -0.03 26.00 -3.82
N GLN A 163 0.83 25.00 -3.96
CA GLN A 163 1.80 24.84 -5.06
C GLN A 163 2.17 23.37 -5.11
N GLY A 164 2.59 22.87 -6.29
CA GLY A 164 2.92 21.48 -6.66
C GLY A 164 3.13 20.43 -5.55
N ASN A 165 2.87 19.18 -5.88
CA ASN A 165 3.01 18.03 -4.98
C ASN A 165 4.34 18.01 -4.24
N GLU A 166 4.31 17.67 -2.96
CA GLU A 166 5.51 17.55 -2.12
C GLU A 166 6.33 16.33 -2.51
N ILE A 167 7.66 16.41 -2.39
CA ILE A 167 8.59 15.34 -2.74
C ILE A 167 9.43 14.99 -1.51
N ARG A 168 9.44 13.71 -1.16
CA ARG A 168 10.31 13.15 -0.12
C ARG A 168 11.13 12.00 -0.70
N ARG A 169 12.34 11.80 -0.18
CA ARG A 169 13.26 10.73 -0.59
C ARG A 169 13.73 9.91 0.61
N SER A 170 13.89 8.61 0.43
CA SER A 170 14.44 7.69 1.43
C SER A 170 15.37 6.68 0.76
N THR A 171 16.32 6.13 1.50
CA THR A 171 17.16 5.00 1.08
C THR A 171 16.84 3.72 1.86
N ASP A 172 15.97 3.81 2.87
CA ASP A 172 15.70 2.74 3.84
C ASP A 172 14.20 2.48 4.04
N LEU A 173 13.31 3.29 3.44
CA LEU A 173 11.86 3.37 3.66
C LEU A 173 11.44 3.80 5.08
N LEU A 174 12.41 4.05 5.96
CA LEU A 174 12.25 4.30 7.39
C LEU A 174 12.38 5.80 7.71
N THR A 175 13.31 6.48 7.04
CA THR A 175 13.60 7.89 7.22
C THR A 175 13.54 8.64 5.89
N TRP A 176 12.93 9.82 5.92
CA TRP A 176 12.55 10.54 4.70
C TRP A 176 13.04 11.99 4.72
N ASP A 177 13.77 12.37 3.68
CA ASP A 177 14.21 13.73 3.40
C ASP A 177 13.20 14.49 2.57
N TYR A 178 12.71 15.63 3.07
CA TYR A 178 11.89 16.55 2.28
C TYR A 178 12.77 17.31 1.28
N LEU A 179 12.47 17.16 -0.01
CA LEU A 179 13.25 17.75 -1.10
C LEU A 179 12.64 19.06 -1.61
N GLY A 180 11.32 19.20 -1.56
CA GLY A 180 10.62 20.35 -2.11
C GLY A 180 9.33 19.96 -2.80
N LYS A 181 9.00 20.65 -3.90
CA LYS A 181 7.74 20.49 -4.63
C LYS A 181 7.96 20.22 -6.11
N SER A 182 7.03 19.53 -6.76
CA SER A 182 7.11 19.15 -8.18
C SER A 182 7.13 20.35 -9.13
N THR A 183 6.50 21.46 -8.77
CA THR A 183 6.49 22.72 -9.53
C THR A 183 6.90 23.90 -8.67
N GLY A 184 7.62 24.86 -9.27
CA GLY A 184 7.98 26.10 -8.57
C GLY A 184 6.78 27.01 -8.29
N ALA A 185 6.95 27.87 -7.28
CA ALA A 185 5.91 28.79 -6.80
C ALA A 185 5.29 29.70 -7.87
N ASN A 186 6.08 30.06 -8.89
CA ASN A 186 5.68 30.94 -9.97
C ASN A 186 5.45 30.19 -11.28
N ALA A 187 5.31 28.86 -11.25
CA ALA A 187 4.95 28.09 -12.43
C ALA A 187 3.57 28.56 -12.93
N VAL A 188 3.53 29.10 -14.15
CA VAL A 188 2.30 29.53 -14.82
C VAL A 188 1.88 28.41 -15.77
N ILE A 189 0.69 27.87 -15.55
CA ILE A 189 0.13 26.79 -16.37
C ILE A 189 -1.24 27.26 -16.90
N PRO A 190 -1.27 28.07 -17.98
CA PRO A 190 -2.47 28.83 -18.35
C PRO A 190 -3.72 27.97 -18.53
N LYS A 191 -3.58 26.76 -19.07
CA LYS A 191 -4.70 25.84 -19.31
C LYS A 191 -5.36 25.38 -18.00
N ILE A 192 -4.56 25.04 -17.00
CA ILE A 192 -5.05 24.67 -15.66
C ILE A 192 -5.66 25.90 -14.98
N GLU A 193 -4.96 27.04 -15.01
CA GLU A 193 -5.41 28.26 -14.33
C GLU A 193 -6.72 28.80 -14.91
N GLU A 194 -6.91 28.73 -16.24
CA GLU A 194 -8.15 29.11 -16.92
C GLU A 194 -9.31 28.19 -16.51
N TRP A 195 -9.10 26.88 -16.48
CA TRP A 195 -10.12 25.91 -16.06
C TRP A 195 -10.49 26.07 -14.59
N ILE A 196 -9.49 26.15 -13.70
CA ILE A 196 -9.68 26.24 -12.25
C ILE A 196 -10.24 27.60 -11.85
N GLY A 197 -10.01 28.65 -12.64
CA GLY A 197 -10.54 29.99 -12.39
C GLY A 197 -9.66 30.84 -11.46
N GLY A 198 -8.38 30.49 -11.31
CA GLY A 198 -7.40 31.23 -10.52
C GLY A 198 -5.98 30.70 -10.70
N THR A 199 -5.00 31.38 -10.11
CA THR A 199 -3.57 31.14 -10.44
C THR A 199 -2.86 30.23 -9.44
N ASN A 200 -1.85 29.50 -9.92
CA ASN A 200 -0.93 28.75 -9.06
C ASN A 200 -0.09 29.70 -8.19
N ALA A 201 0.37 30.82 -8.75
CA ALA A 201 1.18 31.82 -8.03
C ALA A 201 0.49 32.42 -6.80
N SER A 202 -0.85 32.53 -6.81
CA SER A 202 -1.62 33.02 -5.66
C SER A 202 -1.98 31.92 -4.65
N GLY A 203 -1.60 30.67 -4.90
CA GLY A 203 -2.06 29.51 -4.14
C GLY A 203 -3.54 29.17 -4.34
N PHE A 204 -4.14 29.60 -5.46
CA PHE A 204 -5.53 29.27 -5.74
C PHE A 204 -5.68 27.86 -6.30
N VAL A 205 -4.71 27.39 -7.07
CA VAL A 205 -4.61 26.00 -7.50
C VAL A 205 -4.00 25.18 -6.37
N GLN A 206 -4.72 24.17 -5.89
CA GLN A 206 -4.24 23.18 -4.94
C GLN A 206 -3.88 21.90 -5.69
N TRP A 207 -2.83 21.20 -5.26
CA TRP A 207 -2.29 20.03 -5.94
C TRP A 207 -2.47 18.82 -5.05
N TRP A 208 -3.44 17.96 -5.37
CA TRP A 208 -3.85 16.86 -4.49
C TRP A 208 -3.45 15.50 -5.08
N ALA A 209 -3.28 14.55 -4.17
CA ALA A 209 -3.26 13.10 -4.38
C ALA A 209 -2.60 12.69 -5.70
N PRO A 210 -1.27 12.85 -5.80
CA PRO A 210 -0.56 12.45 -7.00
C PRO A 210 -0.41 10.93 -7.08
N ASP A 211 -0.15 10.44 -8.29
CA ASP A 211 0.47 9.16 -8.54
C ASP A 211 1.66 9.29 -9.51
N ILE A 212 2.75 8.57 -9.26
CA ILE A 212 4.02 8.71 -9.97
C ILE A 212 4.48 7.38 -10.59
N VAL A 213 4.77 7.39 -11.90
CA VAL A 213 5.28 6.21 -12.61
C VAL A 213 6.47 6.55 -13.49
N LYS A 214 7.29 5.55 -13.82
CA LYS A 214 8.35 5.69 -14.83
C LYS A 214 7.72 5.89 -16.20
N ALA A 215 8.25 6.84 -16.97
CA ALA A 215 7.87 7.01 -18.37
C ALA A 215 8.60 5.97 -19.24
N PRO A 216 7.94 5.42 -20.28
CA PRO A 216 8.50 4.36 -21.13
C PRO A 216 9.70 4.82 -21.97
N ASP A 217 9.82 6.14 -22.22
CA ASP A 217 10.90 6.75 -22.97
C ASP A 217 11.99 7.37 -22.08
N GLY A 218 11.95 7.08 -20.77
CA GLY A 218 12.82 7.65 -19.75
C GLY A 218 12.20 8.86 -19.05
N GLY A 219 12.63 9.10 -17.81
CA GLY A 219 12.02 10.08 -16.92
C GLY A 219 10.76 9.53 -16.23
N TYR A 220 9.87 10.45 -15.86
CA TYR A 220 8.79 10.20 -14.92
C TYR A 220 7.51 10.93 -15.32
N TRP A 221 6.38 10.27 -15.07
CA TRP A 221 5.03 10.78 -15.26
C TRP A 221 4.33 10.92 -13.91
N LEU A 222 3.99 12.16 -13.56
CA LEU A 222 3.24 12.50 -12.36
C LEU A 222 1.79 12.83 -12.75
N TYR A 223 0.88 11.93 -12.43
CA TYR A 223 -0.55 12.15 -12.53
C TYR A 223 -0.98 12.86 -11.25
N THR A 224 -1.59 14.03 -11.35
CA THR A 224 -2.04 14.74 -10.16
C THR A 224 -3.31 15.51 -10.45
N CYS A 225 -4.04 15.85 -9.40
CA CYS A 225 -5.24 16.65 -9.54
C CYS A 225 -5.03 18.09 -9.06
N CYS A 226 -5.53 19.02 -9.88
CA CYS A 226 -5.56 20.44 -9.57
C CYS A 226 -6.96 20.81 -9.11
N VAL A 227 -7.09 21.45 -7.94
CA VAL A 227 -8.38 21.77 -7.32
C VAL A 227 -8.45 23.25 -6.95
N SER A 228 -9.62 23.87 -7.14
CA SER A 228 -9.86 25.26 -6.75
C SER A 228 -9.89 25.42 -5.23
N ASN A 229 -9.06 26.31 -4.68
CA ASN A 229 -9.03 26.62 -3.24
C ASN A 229 -10.31 27.33 -2.74
N ALA A 230 -11.13 27.87 -3.64
CA ALA A 230 -12.42 28.45 -3.30
C ALA A 230 -13.45 28.18 -4.39
N LYS A 231 -14.73 28.36 -4.06
CA LYS A 231 -15.82 28.17 -5.01
C LYS A 231 -15.76 29.19 -6.15
N VAL A 232 -15.99 28.72 -7.37
CA VAL A 232 -16.01 29.53 -8.59
C VAL A 232 -17.45 29.79 -9.01
N ASN A 233 -17.80 31.04 -9.30
CA ASN A 233 -19.13 31.40 -9.77
C ASN A 233 -19.22 31.22 -11.29
N LEU A 234 -20.00 30.23 -11.74
CA LEU A 234 -20.32 30.00 -13.14
C LEU A 234 -21.83 30.24 -13.32
N GLU A 235 -22.17 31.33 -14.01
CA GLU A 235 -23.54 31.74 -14.33
C GLU A 235 -24.49 31.80 -13.11
N GLY A 236 -23.99 32.28 -11.97
CA GLY A 236 -24.78 32.46 -10.74
C GLY A 236 -24.81 31.23 -9.82
N THR A 237 -24.16 30.14 -10.20
CA THR A 237 -24.00 28.94 -9.34
C THR A 237 -22.54 28.82 -8.90
N LEU A 238 -22.32 28.46 -7.64
CA LEU A 238 -20.98 28.24 -7.08
C LEU A 238 -20.56 26.79 -7.30
N TYR A 239 -19.33 26.59 -7.77
CA TYR A 239 -18.76 25.27 -8.08
C TYR A 239 -17.42 25.05 -7.39
N SER A 240 -17.15 23.80 -6.98
CA SER A 240 -15.78 23.31 -6.83
C SER A 240 -15.27 22.86 -8.20
N MET A 241 -14.10 23.34 -8.61
CA MET A 241 -13.46 22.98 -9.88
C MET A 241 -12.30 22.02 -9.63
N ALA A 242 -12.20 20.95 -10.41
CA ALA A 242 -11.06 20.06 -10.38
C ALA A 242 -10.71 19.51 -11.77
N CYS A 243 -9.47 19.08 -11.94
CA CYS A 243 -9.03 18.29 -13.10
C CYS A 243 -7.89 17.36 -12.71
N ILE A 244 -7.73 16.27 -13.47
CA ILE A 244 -6.54 15.41 -13.43
C ILE A 244 -5.67 15.76 -14.64
N VAL A 245 -4.38 15.96 -14.38
CA VAL A 245 -3.37 16.32 -15.39
C VAL A 245 -2.19 15.38 -15.32
N LEU A 246 -1.53 15.20 -16.46
CA LEU A 246 -0.23 14.56 -16.56
C LEU A 246 0.85 15.63 -16.57
N MET A 247 1.83 15.45 -15.70
CA MET A 247 3.07 16.21 -15.68
C MET A 247 4.24 15.27 -16.01
N LYS A 248 5.25 15.74 -16.75
CA LYS A 248 6.46 14.97 -17.08
C LYS A 248 7.72 15.64 -16.56
N SER A 249 8.70 14.85 -16.18
CA SER A 249 10.07 15.28 -15.89
C SER A 249 11.09 14.22 -16.29
N ASP A 250 12.30 14.62 -16.64
CA ASP A 250 13.42 13.69 -16.85
C ASP A 250 14.06 13.26 -15.52
N THR A 251 13.79 13.98 -14.42
CA THR A 251 14.37 13.76 -13.09
C THR A 251 13.30 13.83 -11.99
N LEU A 252 13.63 13.38 -10.78
CA LEU A 252 12.78 13.54 -9.58
C LEU A 252 13.12 14.81 -8.77
N GLU A 253 13.92 15.71 -9.35
CA GLU A 253 14.34 16.94 -8.68
C GLU A 253 13.13 17.88 -8.46
N PRO A 254 13.13 18.67 -7.37
CA PRO A 254 12.13 19.73 -7.18
C PRO A 254 12.03 20.68 -8.36
N GLU A 255 10.82 21.16 -8.61
CA GLU A 255 10.47 22.13 -9.65
C GLU A 255 10.77 21.67 -11.10
N SER A 256 11.00 20.38 -11.33
CA SER A 256 11.36 19.83 -12.63
C SER A 256 10.15 19.47 -13.51
N PHE A 257 8.99 19.21 -12.91
CA PHE A 257 7.81 18.71 -13.63
C PHE A 257 7.12 19.78 -14.49
N ARG A 258 6.72 19.41 -15.70
CA ARG A 258 6.05 20.26 -16.68
C ARG A 258 4.76 19.64 -17.17
N TYR A 259 3.78 20.48 -17.47
CA TYR A 259 2.47 20.04 -17.93
C TYR A 259 2.55 19.40 -19.32
N GLU A 260 1.92 18.23 -19.48
CA GLU A 260 1.82 17.50 -20.75
C GLU A 260 0.39 17.39 -21.27
N GLY A 261 -0.60 17.27 -20.39
CA GLY A 261 -1.99 17.17 -20.83
C GLY A 261 -3.02 17.01 -19.74
N VAL A 262 -4.28 17.23 -20.09
CA VAL A 262 -5.45 17.01 -19.24
C VAL A 262 -6.07 15.63 -19.52
N LEU A 263 -6.47 14.92 -18.46
CA LEU A 263 -7.10 13.60 -18.54
C LEU A 263 -8.55 13.62 -18.10
N MET A 264 -8.87 14.41 -17.07
CA MET A 264 -10.22 14.46 -16.51
C MET A 264 -10.55 15.85 -16.01
N GLN A 265 -11.85 16.17 -15.97
CA GLN A 265 -12.37 17.44 -15.47
C GLN A 265 -13.67 17.20 -14.70
N SER A 266 -13.86 17.90 -13.60
CA SER A 266 -15.13 17.99 -12.88
C SER A 266 -15.41 19.44 -12.44
N CYS A 267 -16.70 19.79 -12.43
CA CYS A 267 -17.21 21.03 -11.84
C CYS A 267 -18.47 20.70 -11.03
N ILE A 268 -18.33 20.69 -9.71
CA ILE A 268 -19.34 20.17 -8.78
C ILE A 268 -20.09 21.35 -8.12
N PRO A 269 -21.41 21.48 -8.31
CA PRO A 269 -22.20 22.52 -7.67
C PRO A 269 -22.10 22.45 -6.15
N ASP A 270 -22.08 23.59 -5.49
CA ASP A 270 -22.05 23.65 -4.04
C ASP A 270 -23.37 23.15 -3.40
N GLY A 271 -23.26 22.63 -2.18
CA GLY A 271 -24.39 22.09 -1.42
C GLY A 271 -24.93 20.76 -1.95
N SER A 272 -26.22 20.49 -1.68
CA SER A 272 -26.83 19.18 -2.00
C SER A 272 -26.94 18.88 -3.50
N ALA A 273 -26.84 19.90 -4.36
CA ALA A 273 -26.83 19.71 -5.80
C ALA A 273 -25.56 18.98 -6.29
N GLY A 274 -24.46 19.05 -5.53
CA GLY A 274 -23.21 18.34 -5.81
C GLY A 274 -23.03 17.02 -5.05
N SER A 275 -23.99 16.58 -4.24
CA SER A 275 -23.80 15.39 -3.39
C SER A 275 -23.73 14.08 -4.17
N ILE A 276 -24.28 14.04 -5.38
CA ILE A 276 -24.23 12.90 -6.30
C ILE A 276 -23.63 13.42 -7.60
N ASP A 277 -22.30 13.39 -7.72
CA ASP A 277 -21.56 13.91 -8.86
C ASP A 277 -20.35 13.02 -9.19
N VAL A 278 -19.64 13.28 -10.29
CA VAL A 278 -18.36 12.63 -10.55
C VAL A 278 -17.25 13.61 -10.19
N ASN A 279 -16.35 13.21 -9.31
CA ASN A 279 -15.22 14.03 -8.90
C ASN A 279 -13.94 13.54 -9.57
N SER A 280 -13.28 14.41 -10.34
CA SER A 280 -12.08 14.07 -11.10
C SER A 280 -10.82 14.41 -10.30
N ILE A 281 -10.59 13.65 -9.23
CA ILE A 281 -9.41 13.73 -8.38
C ILE A 281 -8.89 12.32 -8.04
N ASP A 282 -7.77 12.24 -7.35
CA ASP A 282 -7.14 11.01 -6.82
C ASP A 282 -6.82 9.96 -7.90
N PRO A 283 -6.02 10.30 -8.93
CA PRO A 283 -5.57 9.33 -9.92
C PRO A 283 -4.68 8.24 -9.29
N GLN A 284 -4.86 7.00 -9.71
CA GLN A 284 -3.92 5.88 -9.51
C GLN A 284 -3.71 5.15 -10.83
N ILE A 285 -2.46 4.89 -11.19
CA ILE A 285 -2.06 4.17 -12.38
C ILE A 285 -1.85 2.68 -12.07
N ILE A 286 -2.34 1.83 -12.98
CA ILE A 286 -2.10 0.39 -12.93
C ILE A 286 -1.90 -0.17 -14.33
N TYR A 287 -1.05 -1.20 -14.45
CA TYR A 287 -0.80 -1.94 -15.69
C TYR A 287 -1.35 -3.37 -15.59
N ASP A 288 -1.99 -3.84 -16.65
CA ASP A 288 -2.40 -5.24 -16.76
C ASP A 288 -1.27 -6.16 -17.23
N THR A 289 -1.55 -7.47 -17.26
CA THR A 289 -0.62 -8.52 -17.72
C THR A 289 -0.18 -8.36 -19.18
N ASP A 290 -0.95 -7.62 -20.00
CA ASP A 290 -0.65 -7.36 -21.40
C ASP A 290 0.07 -6.00 -21.60
N GLY A 291 0.40 -5.29 -20.53
CA GLY A 291 1.01 -3.97 -20.57
C GLY A 291 0.04 -2.84 -20.95
N LYS A 292 -1.29 -3.08 -20.90
CA LYS A 292 -2.27 -1.98 -21.01
C LYS A 292 -2.25 -1.17 -19.74
N MET A 293 -2.30 0.14 -19.90
CA MET A 293 -2.22 1.11 -18.82
C MET A 293 -3.62 1.64 -18.51
N TYR A 294 -3.93 1.77 -17.23
CA TYR A 294 -5.21 2.29 -16.75
C TYR A 294 -5.00 3.37 -15.69
N MET A 295 -5.97 4.26 -15.55
CA MET A 295 -6.04 5.23 -14.46
C MET A 295 -7.36 5.06 -13.73
N ALA A 296 -7.30 4.58 -12.49
CA ALA A 296 -8.41 4.67 -11.55
C ALA A 296 -8.44 6.06 -10.92
N TYR A 297 -9.62 6.58 -10.59
CA TYR A 297 -9.77 7.90 -9.96
C TYR A 297 -11.16 8.07 -9.33
N GLY A 298 -11.32 9.07 -8.48
CA GLY A 298 -12.61 9.49 -7.95
C GLY A 298 -12.60 9.78 -6.45
N SER A 299 -13.55 10.57 -6.01
CA SER A 299 -13.74 10.89 -4.59
C SER A 299 -15.18 11.32 -4.34
N PHE A 300 -15.90 10.53 -3.54
CA PHE A 300 -17.32 10.67 -3.20
C PHE A 300 -18.25 10.71 -4.43
N GLY A 301 -19.49 11.16 -4.19
CA GLY A 301 -20.48 11.36 -5.23
C GLY A 301 -21.00 10.03 -5.79
N THR A 302 -20.73 9.79 -7.06
CA THR A 302 -21.11 8.54 -7.72
C THR A 302 -20.24 7.38 -7.27
N GLY A 303 -18.97 7.60 -6.92
CA GLY A 303 -17.98 6.56 -6.63
C GLY A 303 -16.73 6.71 -7.48
N ASN A 304 -15.97 5.63 -7.63
CA ASN A 304 -14.70 5.62 -8.36
C ASN A 304 -14.84 4.97 -9.73
N TRP A 305 -14.02 5.48 -10.64
CA TRP A 305 -14.02 5.16 -12.05
C TRP A 305 -12.62 4.78 -12.50
N ILE A 306 -12.52 4.04 -13.60
CA ILE A 306 -11.27 3.65 -14.24
C ILE A 306 -11.40 3.82 -15.76
N LEU A 307 -10.32 4.28 -16.40
CA LEU A 307 -10.24 4.41 -17.85
C LEU A 307 -8.88 3.95 -18.38
N GLU A 308 -8.85 3.61 -19.67
CA GLU A 308 -7.62 3.16 -20.32
C GLU A 308 -6.78 4.34 -20.81
N LEU A 309 -5.47 4.26 -20.57
CA LEU A 309 -4.46 5.19 -21.05
C LEU A 309 -3.67 4.55 -22.22
N ASP A 310 -3.08 5.40 -23.06
CA ASP A 310 -2.08 4.96 -24.02
C ASP A 310 -0.71 4.88 -23.32
N PRO A 311 -0.14 3.67 -23.11
CA PRO A 311 1.12 3.50 -22.41
C PRO A 311 2.30 4.21 -23.07
N LYS A 312 2.19 4.66 -24.33
CA LYS A 312 3.25 5.42 -25.02
C LYS A 312 3.21 6.91 -24.72
N THR A 313 2.05 7.44 -24.36
CA THR A 313 1.85 8.89 -24.17
C THR A 313 1.48 9.25 -22.75
N GLY A 314 0.99 8.28 -21.96
CA GLY A 314 0.45 8.51 -20.63
C GLY A 314 -0.91 9.20 -20.62
N LEU A 315 -1.43 9.62 -21.78
CA LEU A 315 -2.73 10.27 -21.93
C LEU A 315 -3.84 9.26 -22.21
N ARG A 316 -5.09 9.70 -22.16
CA ARG A 316 -6.25 8.83 -22.42
C ARG A 316 -6.16 8.15 -23.79
N LYS A 317 -6.44 6.85 -23.83
CA LYS A 317 -6.41 6.08 -25.08
C LYS A 317 -7.50 6.47 -26.06
N ASP A 318 -8.67 6.83 -25.55
CA ASP A 318 -9.83 7.26 -26.34
C ASP A 318 -9.66 8.65 -26.99
N LYS A 319 -8.64 9.40 -26.58
CA LYS A 319 -8.38 10.79 -27.01
C LYS A 319 -9.56 11.73 -26.75
N MET A 320 -10.35 11.47 -25.71
CA MET A 320 -11.38 12.40 -25.22
C MET A 320 -10.76 13.54 -24.41
N TYR A 321 -9.86 14.27 -25.09
CA TYR A 321 -9.29 15.56 -24.71
C TYR A 321 -9.12 16.34 -26.02
N LYS A 322 -9.55 17.61 -26.10
CA LYS A 322 -9.58 18.37 -27.37
C LYS A 322 -8.18 18.81 -27.82
N ASP A 323 -7.32 17.89 -28.27
CA ASP A 323 -5.92 18.18 -28.67
C ASP A 323 -5.21 19.06 -27.63
N ASP A 324 -5.19 18.59 -26.37
CA ASP A 324 -4.67 19.31 -25.21
C ASP A 324 -5.46 20.60 -24.85
N THR A 325 -6.76 20.63 -25.16
CA THR A 325 -7.67 21.70 -24.73
C THR A 325 -8.72 21.15 -23.77
N PHE A 326 -8.94 21.88 -22.67
CA PHE A 326 -9.99 21.58 -21.70
C PHE A 326 -11.37 21.72 -22.33
N TYR A 327 -12.31 20.86 -21.95
CA TYR A 327 -13.73 21.03 -22.26
C TYR A 327 -14.29 22.24 -21.50
N SER A 328 -15.31 22.87 -22.07
CA SER A 328 -16.08 23.90 -21.34
C SER A 328 -16.82 23.27 -20.15
N TRP A 329 -17.11 24.08 -19.13
CA TRP A 329 -17.82 23.56 -17.95
C TRP A 329 -19.21 23.02 -18.32
N GLN A 330 -19.89 23.58 -19.33
CA GLN A 330 -21.17 23.06 -19.82
C GLN A 330 -21.04 21.67 -20.45
N GLU A 331 -19.97 21.42 -21.22
CA GLU A 331 -19.68 20.09 -21.78
C GLU A 331 -19.40 19.08 -20.67
N VAL A 332 -18.59 19.45 -19.67
CA VAL A 332 -18.31 18.59 -18.51
C VAL A 332 -19.60 18.27 -17.73
N ARG A 333 -20.49 19.24 -17.51
CA ARG A 333 -21.81 19.00 -16.91
C ARG A 333 -22.70 18.10 -17.76
N ALA A 334 -22.58 18.14 -19.09
CA ALA A 334 -23.34 17.27 -19.98
C ALA A 334 -22.88 15.81 -19.87
N PHE A 335 -21.57 15.55 -19.88
CA PHE A 335 -21.00 14.20 -19.68
C PHE A 335 -21.44 13.60 -18.34
N ARG A 336 -21.39 14.42 -17.28
CA ARG A 336 -21.82 14.05 -15.93
C ARG A 336 -23.25 13.51 -15.86
N ASN A 337 -24.17 14.11 -16.63
CA ASN A 337 -25.58 13.71 -16.58
C ASN A 337 -25.79 12.24 -16.98
N GLU A 338 -24.96 11.71 -17.89
CA GLU A 338 -24.97 10.30 -18.26
C GLU A 338 -24.53 9.42 -17.08
N ALA A 339 -23.38 9.74 -16.46
CA ALA A 339 -22.87 8.99 -15.31
C ALA A 339 -23.87 8.94 -14.15
N VAL A 340 -24.51 10.07 -13.82
CA VAL A 340 -25.49 10.12 -12.73
C VAL A 340 -26.83 9.46 -13.09
N ALA A 341 -27.14 9.28 -14.38
CA ALA A 341 -28.29 8.47 -14.77
C ALA A 341 -28.05 6.96 -14.61
N LEU A 342 -26.80 6.52 -14.62
CA LEU A 342 -26.42 5.10 -14.66
C LEU A 342 -25.85 4.56 -13.34
N TYR A 343 -25.20 5.39 -12.52
CA TYR A 343 -24.39 4.94 -11.38
C TYR A 343 -25.12 4.00 -10.42
N SER A 344 -26.42 4.22 -10.18
CA SER A 344 -27.19 3.42 -9.22
C SER A 344 -27.41 1.98 -9.67
N ASN A 345 -27.21 1.66 -10.95
CA ASN A 345 -27.25 0.29 -11.45
C ASN A 345 -26.07 -0.56 -10.94
N TYR A 346 -24.96 0.09 -10.54
CA TYR A 346 -23.77 -0.60 -10.06
C TYR A 346 -24.06 -1.48 -8.84
N VAL A 347 -24.72 -0.94 -7.80
CA VAL A 347 -25.12 -1.72 -6.61
C VAL A 347 -26.16 -2.82 -6.87
N TYR A 348 -26.75 -2.87 -8.07
CA TYR A 348 -27.63 -3.95 -8.51
C TYR A 348 -26.93 -5.01 -9.37
N GLY A 349 -25.60 -5.00 -9.42
CA GLY A 349 -24.81 -6.01 -10.12
C GLY A 349 -24.62 -5.73 -11.62
N THR A 350 -24.86 -4.51 -12.07
CA THR A 350 -24.68 -4.11 -13.48
C THR A 350 -23.37 -3.38 -13.66
N ASP A 351 -22.58 -3.77 -14.66
CA ASP A 351 -21.41 -2.99 -15.08
C ASP A 351 -21.86 -1.61 -15.58
N VAL A 352 -21.27 -0.55 -15.03
CA VAL A 352 -21.58 0.82 -15.40
C VAL A 352 -20.37 1.42 -16.10
N SER A 353 -20.57 1.90 -17.32
CA SER A 353 -19.56 2.62 -18.09
C SER A 353 -20.16 3.81 -18.83
N THR A 354 -19.38 4.87 -18.99
CA THR A 354 -19.72 6.02 -19.84
C THR A 354 -18.56 6.32 -20.78
N GLU A 355 -18.84 6.99 -21.90
CA GLU A 355 -17.79 7.35 -22.86
C GLU A 355 -16.71 8.23 -22.20
N TYR A 356 -17.12 9.23 -21.41
CA TYR A 356 -16.19 10.21 -20.84
C TYR A 356 -15.53 9.77 -19.52
N TYR A 357 -16.27 9.17 -18.58
CA TYR A 357 -15.70 8.82 -17.27
C TYR A 357 -15.08 7.43 -17.20
N GLY A 358 -15.30 6.57 -18.21
CA GLY A 358 -14.81 5.19 -18.21
C GLY A 358 -15.77 4.24 -17.48
N THR A 359 -15.21 3.22 -16.82
CA THR A 359 -15.95 2.16 -16.12
C THR A 359 -15.94 2.41 -14.61
N MET A 360 -17.05 2.15 -13.94
CA MET A 360 -17.18 2.30 -12.49
C MET A 360 -16.67 1.04 -11.77
N ILE A 361 -15.85 1.22 -10.72
CA ILE A 361 -15.20 0.11 -9.97
C ILE A 361 -15.62 0.03 -8.49
N SER A 362 -16.24 1.09 -7.97
CA SER A 362 -16.78 1.14 -6.62
C SER A 362 -17.82 2.27 -6.51
N GLN A 363 -18.70 2.19 -5.51
CA GLN A 363 -19.78 3.17 -5.33
C GLN A 363 -19.87 3.67 -3.88
N GLY A 364 -20.05 4.98 -3.72
CA GLY A 364 -20.49 5.57 -2.46
C GLY A 364 -19.52 6.58 -1.85
N ALA A 365 -19.57 6.75 -0.52
CA ALA A 365 -18.82 7.77 0.20
C ALA A 365 -17.35 7.37 0.40
N MET A 366 -16.57 7.29 -0.67
CA MET A 366 -15.16 6.85 -0.62
C MET A 366 -14.29 7.58 -1.64
N GLU A 367 -12.97 7.50 -1.48
CA GLU A 367 -11.97 8.12 -2.36
C GLU A 367 -10.69 7.29 -2.45
N ALA A 368 -9.70 7.77 -3.21
CA ALA A 368 -8.38 7.14 -3.38
C ALA A 368 -8.44 5.66 -3.85
N PRO A 369 -8.93 5.38 -5.07
CA PRO A 369 -9.08 4.01 -5.57
C PRO A 369 -7.75 3.42 -6.05
N VAL A 370 -6.91 3.02 -5.11
CA VAL A 370 -5.61 2.39 -5.38
C VAL A 370 -5.80 0.95 -5.82
N ILE A 371 -4.99 0.48 -6.77
CA ILE A 371 -5.03 -0.90 -7.26
C ILE A 371 -3.62 -1.50 -7.28
N ALA A 372 -3.43 -2.60 -6.56
CA ALA A 372 -2.23 -3.45 -6.66
C ALA A 372 -2.51 -4.68 -7.52
N ARG A 373 -1.52 -5.15 -8.27
CA ARG A 373 -1.59 -6.42 -9.02
C ARG A 373 -0.66 -7.43 -8.38
N HIS A 374 -1.18 -8.63 -8.14
CA HIS A 374 -0.40 -9.80 -7.74
C HIS A 374 -0.62 -10.92 -8.75
N ASP A 375 0.46 -11.45 -9.28
CA ASP A 375 0.44 -12.56 -10.24
C ASP A 375 0.64 -13.90 -9.53
N ASN A 376 0.23 -14.98 -10.19
CA ASN A 376 0.47 -16.36 -9.73
C ASN A 376 -0.03 -16.66 -8.30
N VAL A 377 -1.05 -15.94 -7.84
CA VAL A 377 -1.62 -16.11 -6.50
C VAL A 377 -2.14 -17.54 -6.33
N THR A 378 -1.77 -18.13 -5.19
CA THR A 378 -2.27 -19.43 -4.77
C THR A 378 -3.26 -19.25 -3.63
N VAL A 379 -4.44 -19.81 -3.81
CA VAL A 379 -5.51 -19.86 -2.81
C VAL A 379 -5.57 -21.27 -2.26
N SER A 380 -5.41 -21.40 -0.96
CA SER A 380 -5.38 -22.66 -0.21
C SER A 380 -6.01 -22.47 1.16
N ASP A 381 -6.59 -23.55 1.68
CA ASP A 381 -7.02 -23.61 3.07
C ASP A 381 -6.23 -24.70 3.82
N GLU A 382 -6.62 -25.00 5.05
CA GLU A 382 -5.97 -26.04 5.86
C GLU A 382 -6.03 -27.45 5.26
N ASN A 383 -6.87 -27.66 4.22
CA ASN A 383 -7.04 -28.94 3.54
C ASN A 383 -6.25 -29.02 2.22
N GLY A 384 -5.60 -27.93 1.79
CA GLY A 384 -4.73 -27.88 0.62
C GLY A 384 -5.09 -26.79 -0.38
N VAL A 385 -4.49 -26.87 -1.56
CA VAL A 385 -4.69 -25.90 -2.65
C VAL A 385 -6.11 -25.99 -3.21
N ILE A 386 -6.76 -24.83 -3.29
CA ILE A 386 -8.09 -24.63 -3.88
C ILE A 386 -7.93 -24.13 -5.31
N GLU A 387 -7.02 -23.18 -5.52
CA GLU A 387 -6.77 -22.51 -6.79
C GLU A 387 -5.31 -22.04 -6.87
N GLU A 388 -4.71 -22.04 -8.06
CA GLU A 388 -3.32 -21.62 -8.25
C GLU A 388 -3.15 -20.90 -9.60
N GLY A 389 -2.14 -20.04 -9.68
CA GLY A 389 -1.72 -19.42 -10.94
C GLY A 389 -2.63 -18.29 -11.44
N LYS A 390 -3.43 -17.68 -10.56
CA LYS A 390 -4.27 -16.53 -10.95
C LYS A 390 -3.58 -15.20 -10.71
N THR A 391 -3.83 -14.26 -11.60
CA THR A 391 -3.56 -12.84 -11.37
C THR A 391 -4.78 -12.19 -10.75
N TYR A 392 -4.57 -11.49 -9.65
CA TYR A 392 -5.59 -10.67 -9.00
C TYR A 392 -5.16 -9.21 -8.94
N TYR A 393 -6.14 -8.34 -9.14
CA TYR A 393 -6.05 -6.92 -8.88
C TYR A 393 -6.77 -6.65 -7.56
N TYR A 394 -6.13 -5.98 -6.63
CA TYR A 394 -6.65 -5.64 -5.32
C TYR A 394 -6.88 -4.15 -5.26
N SER A 395 -8.15 -3.75 -5.19
CA SER A 395 -8.47 -2.34 -4.94
C SER A 395 -8.41 -2.04 -3.46
N MET A 396 -7.96 -0.85 -3.11
CA MET A 396 -8.07 -0.25 -1.80
C MET A 396 -8.57 1.19 -1.96
N HIS A 397 -9.49 1.59 -1.09
CA HIS A 397 -10.24 2.83 -1.11
C HIS A 397 -10.33 3.32 0.33
N SER A 398 -10.49 4.62 0.49
CA SER A 398 -10.70 5.19 1.81
C SER A 398 -12.16 5.54 2.01
N TYR A 399 -12.81 4.81 2.92
CA TYR A 399 -14.23 5.02 3.22
C TYR A 399 -14.41 6.20 4.15
N ASN A 400 -15.45 7.00 3.87
CA ASN A 400 -15.89 8.20 4.60
C ASN A 400 -14.89 9.35 4.53
N GLY A 401 -15.23 10.46 5.20
CA GLY A 401 -14.36 11.64 5.26
C GLY A 401 -13.15 11.41 6.14
N LEU A 402 -12.02 11.99 5.71
CA LEU A 402 -10.73 11.96 6.39
C LEU A 402 -10.77 12.31 7.88
N ASP A 403 -11.72 13.13 8.34
CA ASP A 403 -11.87 13.58 9.74
C ASP A 403 -13.09 13.01 10.47
N VAL A 404 -13.88 12.16 9.81
CA VAL A 404 -15.14 11.61 10.33
C VAL A 404 -14.98 10.15 10.74
N ALA A 405 -14.55 9.28 9.80
CA ALA A 405 -14.45 7.83 10.00
C ALA A 405 -13.61 7.13 8.92
N TYR A 406 -12.45 7.71 8.60
CA TYR A 406 -11.53 7.22 7.58
C TYR A 406 -10.98 5.83 7.87
N GLN A 407 -11.09 4.95 6.88
CA GLN A 407 -10.75 3.53 6.98
C GLN A 407 -10.33 3.01 5.59
N MET A 408 -9.39 2.08 5.55
CA MET A 408 -8.91 1.43 4.33
C MET A 408 -9.76 0.20 4.03
N TRP A 409 -10.50 0.26 2.92
CA TRP A 409 -11.44 -0.78 2.48
C TRP A 409 -11.18 -1.18 1.03
N GLY A 410 -11.65 -2.33 0.59
CA GLY A 410 -11.58 -2.69 -0.82
C GLY A 410 -11.97 -4.11 -1.11
N GLY A 411 -11.27 -4.75 -2.04
CA GLY A 411 -11.60 -6.08 -2.55
C GLY A 411 -10.67 -6.48 -3.68
N ARG A 412 -10.96 -7.62 -4.32
CA ARG A 412 -10.18 -8.10 -5.47
C ARG A 412 -11.02 -8.40 -6.70
N SER A 413 -10.38 -8.38 -7.86
CA SER A 413 -10.94 -8.75 -9.16
C SER A 413 -9.87 -9.43 -10.04
N GLU A 414 -10.27 -10.19 -11.05
CA GLU A 414 -9.34 -10.79 -12.03
C GLU A 414 -9.01 -9.83 -13.20
N SER A 415 -9.57 -8.62 -13.16
CA SER A 415 -9.36 -7.57 -14.18
C SER A 415 -9.29 -6.20 -13.51
N PRO A 416 -8.45 -5.28 -13.99
CA PRO A 416 -8.43 -3.91 -13.48
C PRO A 416 -9.75 -3.16 -13.76
N LEU A 417 -10.47 -3.56 -14.82
CA LEU A 417 -11.79 -3.03 -15.18
C LEU A 417 -12.95 -3.77 -14.50
N GLY A 418 -12.64 -4.77 -13.68
CA GLY A 418 -13.65 -5.63 -13.07
C GLY A 418 -14.36 -4.96 -11.90
N ARG A 419 -15.43 -5.59 -11.46
CA ARG A 419 -16.05 -5.30 -10.16
C ARG A 419 -15.20 -5.96 -9.08
N TYR A 420 -14.94 -5.22 -8.03
CA TYR A 420 -14.10 -5.66 -6.92
C TYR A 420 -14.97 -6.21 -5.81
N HIS A 421 -14.57 -7.37 -5.30
CA HIS A 421 -15.34 -8.10 -4.31
C HIS A 421 -14.54 -8.34 -3.02
N SER A 422 -15.24 -8.32 -1.90
CA SER A 422 -14.77 -8.85 -0.62
C SER A 422 -14.49 -10.35 -0.74
N VAL A 423 -13.80 -10.93 0.24
CA VAL A 423 -13.44 -12.36 0.21
C VAL A 423 -14.65 -13.29 0.07
N LYS A 424 -15.85 -12.85 0.49
CA LYS A 424 -17.12 -13.59 0.39
C LYS A 424 -18.09 -13.06 -0.68
N GLY A 425 -17.66 -12.11 -1.51
CA GLY A 425 -18.43 -11.64 -2.66
C GLY A 425 -19.21 -10.33 -2.47
N GLY A 426 -18.98 -9.59 -1.38
CA GLY A 426 -19.57 -8.26 -1.21
C GLY A 426 -18.96 -7.23 -2.14
N GLU A 427 -19.73 -6.28 -2.63
CA GLU A 427 -19.22 -5.21 -3.51
C GLU A 427 -18.36 -4.21 -2.73
N VAL A 428 -17.39 -3.56 -3.37
CA VAL A 428 -16.80 -2.36 -2.79
C VAL A 428 -17.83 -1.21 -2.81
N TYR A 429 -18.51 -1.04 -1.68
CA TYR A 429 -19.59 -0.07 -1.49
C TYR A 429 -19.60 0.54 -0.08
N ASN A 430 -19.71 1.87 -0.01
CA ASN A 430 -19.82 2.61 1.25
C ASN A 430 -21.04 3.54 1.27
N GLU A 431 -21.97 3.35 2.21
CA GLU A 431 -23.09 4.27 2.39
C GLU A 431 -22.67 5.49 3.23
N ARG A 432 -22.15 5.23 4.42
CA ARG A 432 -21.81 6.22 5.47
C ARG A 432 -21.13 5.50 6.65
N PRO A 433 -20.61 6.23 7.66
CA PRO A 433 -19.97 5.60 8.82
C PRO A 433 -20.89 4.59 9.53
N ALA A 434 -20.32 3.41 9.85
CA ALA A 434 -20.98 2.30 10.57
C ALA A 434 -22.26 1.74 9.91
N ALA A 435 -22.54 2.06 8.65
CA ALA A 435 -23.77 1.59 8.02
C ALA A 435 -23.72 0.07 7.83
N PRO A 436 -24.79 -0.66 8.19
CA PRO A 436 -24.86 -2.10 7.94
C PRO A 436 -24.72 -2.48 6.47
N ALA A 437 -25.04 -1.55 5.57
CA ALA A 437 -24.96 -1.70 4.13
C ALA A 437 -23.54 -1.57 3.56
N ASN A 438 -22.55 -1.16 4.35
CA ASN A 438 -21.15 -1.09 3.91
C ASN A 438 -20.62 -2.50 3.60
N GLN A 439 -19.91 -2.62 2.49
CA GLN A 439 -19.42 -3.88 1.93
C GLN A 439 -17.96 -3.74 1.49
N GLY A 440 -17.29 -4.88 1.30
CA GLY A 440 -15.85 -4.95 1.00
C GLY A 440 -15.01 -5.52 2.15
N ASN A 441 -13.72 -5.68 1.89
CA ASN A 441 -12.70 -6.02 2.87
C ASN A 441 -12.21 -4.75 3.56
N MET A 442 -12.34 -4.63 4.86
CA MET A 442 -11.73 -3.58 5.67
C MET A 442 -10.33 -4.04 6.09
N TYR A 443 -9.32 -3.49 5.44
CA TYR A 443 -7.91 -3.81 5.67
C TYR A 443 -7.36 -3.11 6.90
N MET A 444 -7.81 -1.88 7.18
CA MET A 444 -7.37 -1.13 8.37
C MET A 444 -8.40 -0.10 8.85
N GLY A 445 -8.45 0.11 10.16
CA GLY A 445 -9.22 1.15 10.83
C GLY A 445 -8.48 1.64 12.08
N SER A 446 -9.11 2.48 12.90
CA SER A 446 -8.45 3.03 14.08
C SER A 446 -8.20 1.96 15.15
N PHE A 447 -6.97 1.86 15.65
CA PHE A 447 -6.60 0.96 16.75
C PHE A 447 -5.44 1.49 17.60
N THR A 448 -5.31 0.95 18.80
CA THR A 448 -4.22 1.22 19.73
C THR A 448 -3.79 -0.04 20.47
N TRP A 449 -2.48 -0.23 20.58
CA TRP A 449 -1.91 -1.26 21.44
C TRP A 449 -1.93 -0.80 22.90
N GLU A 450 -2.59 -1.58 23.76
CA GLU A 450 -2.59 -1.38 25.20
C GLU A 450 -1.28 -1.88 25.82
N ASP A 451 -0.98 -1.38 27.04
CA ASP A 451 0.20 -1.78 27.81
C ASP A 451 1.51 -1.66 27.00
N LYS A 452 1.70 -0.53 26.32
CA LYS A 452 2.94 -0.23 25.61
C LYS A 452 4.11 -0.14 26.60
N ALA A 453 5.31 -0.53 26.17
CA ALA A 453 6.52 -0.35 26.94
C ALA A 453 6.67 1.13 27.36
N ALA A 454 7.23 1.39 28.54
CA ALA A 454 7.41 2.77 29.03
C ALA A 454 8.37 3.59 28.13
N THR A 455 9.26 2.90 27.43
CA THR A 455 10.19 3.44 26.45
C THR A 455 9.52 3.73 25.10
N SER A 456 8.52 2.93 24.72
CA SER A 456 7.81 3.07 23.45
C SER A 456 7.30 4.48 23.21
N LYS A 457 7.48 4.91 21.96
CA LYS A 457 7.01 6.19 21.43
C LYS A 457 5.97 5.99 20.33
N GLU A 458 5.49 4.75 20.15
CA GLU A 458 4.61 4.40 19.06
C GLU A 458 3.26 5.12 19.17
N THR A 459 2.83 5.68 18.04
CA THR A 459 1.58 6.43 17.96
C THR A 459 0.39 5.50 17.76
N ASP A 460 -0.80 5.98 18.11
CA ASP A 460 -2.02 5.25 17.77
C ASP A 460 -2.33 5.43 16.28
N ILE A 461 -2.88 4.38 15.66
CA ILE A 461 -3.40 4.49 14.29
C ILE A 461 -4.83 5.03 14.40
N VAL A 462 -5.05 6.26 13.93
CA VAL A 462 -6.33 6.94 14.02
C VAL A 462 -6.74 7.45 12.64
N LEU A 463 -7.91 6.99 12.19
CA LEU A 463 -8.49 7.34 10.91
C LEU A 463 -7.52 7.10 9.74
N PRO A 464 -6.99 5.86 9.57
CA PRO A 464 -6.09 5.55 8.48
C PRO A 464 -6.82 5.53 7.13
N GLY A 465 -6.15 6.03 6.10
CA GLY A 465 -6.64 5.99 4.72
C GLY A 465 -5.72 6.76 3.79
N HIS A 466 -6.23 7.16 2.63
CA HIS A 466 -5.52 7.61 1.44
C HIS A 466 -4.18 6.89 1.31
N ASN A 467 -4.25 5.66 0.84
CA ASN A 467 -3.10 4.80 0.75
C ASN A 467 -2.49 4.79 -0.64
N ASP A 468 -1.31 4.21 -0.74
CA ASP A 468 -0.71 3.64 -1.94
C ASP A 468 -0.30 2.18 -1.63
N LEU A 469 -0.26 1.34 -2.66
CA LEU A 469 0.18 -0.05 -2.58
C LEU A 469 1.30 -0.25 -3.57
N PHE A 470 2.50 -0.48 -3.06
CA PHE A 470 3.72 -0.48 -3.84
C PHE A 470 4.51 -1.77 -3.62
N THR A 471 5.03 -2.37 -4.69
CA THR A 471 5.91 -3.54 -4.62
C THR A 471 7.30 -3.12 -5.11
N THR A 472 8.32 -3.29 -4.28
CA THR A 472 9.71 -2.98 -4.65
C THR A 472 10.26 -3.97 -5.67
N SER A 473 11.36 -3.62 -6.32
CA SER A 473 12.14 -4.50 -7.18
C SER A 473 12.68 -5.75 -6.47
N SER A 474 12.80 -5.70 -5.14
CA SER A 474 13.21 -6.82 -4.28
C SER A 474 12.03 -7.69 -3.81
N GLY A 475 10.79 -7.35 -4.18
CA GLY A 475 9.58 -8.09 -3.83
C GLY A 475 8.95 -7.68 -2.48
N LEU A 476 9.31 -6.52 -1.94
CA LEU A 476 8.71 -6.00 -0.71
C LEU A 476 7.38 -5.30 -1.02
N ASP A 477 6.30 -5.83 -0.46
CA ASP A 477 4.95 -5.28 -0.60
C ASP A 477 4.64 -4.27 0.52
N LEU A 478 4.35 -3.03 0.14
CA LEU A 478 4.19 -1.90 1.05
C LEU A 478 2.83 -1.23 0.89
N ALA A 479 2.19 -0.93 2.02
CA ALA A 479 1.07 -0.02 2.13
C ALA A 479 1.56 1.27 2.79
N ALA A 480 1.58 2.36 2.04
CA ALA A 480 1.82 3.69 2.60
C ALA A 480 0.50 4.43 2.72
N TYR A 481 0.20 5.08 3.85
CA TYR A 481 -1.12 5.69 4.06
C TYR A 481 -1.07 6.81 5.08
N ILE A 482 -2.03 7.74 5.01
CA ILE A 482 -2.17 8.79 6.03
C ILE A 482 -2.85 8.24 7.29
N THR A 483 -2.40 8.72 8.44
CA THR A 483 -3.05 8.56 9.75
C THR A 483 -3.02 9.91 10.48
N ARG A 484 -3.72 9.98 11.60
CA ARG A 484 -3.78 11.17 12.45
C ARG A 484 -3.25 10.87 13.84
N THR A 485 -2.75 11.91 14.49
CA THR A 485 -2.51 11.87 15.94
C THR A 485 -3.00 13.15 16.62
N ALA A 486 -3.40 13.00 17.88
CA ALA A 486 -3.71 14.10 18.79
C ALA A 486 -2.57 14.41 19.78
N SER A 487 -1.46 13.66 19.73
CA SER A 487 -0.45 13.59 20.81
C SER A 487 0.30 14.89 21.11
N TYR A 488 0.24 15.93 20.26
CA TYR A 488 1.15 17.08 20.37
C TYR A 488 0.54 18.43 20.79
N ASN A 489 -0.67 18.47 21.38
CA ASN A 489 -1.18 19.67 22.09
C ASN A 489 -1.05 21.01 21.31
N THR A 490 -1.14 20.98 19.97
CA THR A 490 -0.97 22.12 19.05
C THR A 490 -2.25 22.92 18.81
N GLY A 491 -3.35 22.57 19.49
CA GLY A 491 -4.67 23.14 19.21
C GLY A 491 -5.35 22.57 17.96
N GLY A 492 -4.80 21.50 17.34
CA GLY A 492 -5.38 20.81 16.19
C GLY A 492 -4.73 19.43 15.91
N ARG A 493 -5.37 18.62 15.05
CA ARG A 493 -4.88 17.30 14.62
C ARG A 493 -3.81 17.45 13.54
N VAL A 494 -2.78 16.61 13.57
CA VAL A 494 -1.73 16.55 12.53
C VAL A 494 -1.84 15.26 11.73
N PHE A 495 -1.58 15.36 10.44
CA PHE A 495 -1.45 14.23 9.53
C PHE A 495 -0.01 13.76 9.50
N MET A 496 0.17 12.45 9.40
CA MET A 496 1.44 11.83 9.04
C MET A 496 1.15 10.64 8.13
N SER A 497 2.10 10.31 7.27
CA SER A 497 2.04 9.04 6.55
C SER A 497 2.76 7.94 7.34
N GLN A 498 2.29 6.72 7.23
CA GLN A 498 2.95 5.51 7.71
C GLN A 498 3.31 4.64 6.50
N VAL A 499 4.32 3.78 6.65
CA VAL A 499 4.66 2.73 5.68
C VAL A 499 4.64 1.41 6.43
N HIS A 500 3.82 0.47 5.97
CA HIS A 500 3.63 -0.85 6.57
C HIS A 500 3.82 -1.91 5.50
N GLN A 501 4.52 -2.99 5.80
CA GLN A 501 4.54 -4.15 4.90
C GLN A 501 3.16 -4.80 4.86
N TYR A 502 2.78 -5.40 3.73
CA TYR A 502 1.60 -6.27 3.66
C TYR A 502 1.96 -7.59 3.00
N TYR A 503 1.07 -8.57 3.20
CA TYR A 503 1.27 -9.93 2.71
C TYR A 503 -0.01 -10.45 2.06
N LEU A 504 0.09 -11.52 1.29
CA LEU A 504 -1.07 -12.34 0.93
C LEU A 504 -1.17 -13.52 1.90
N ASN A 505 -2.33 -13.68 2.55
CA ASN A 505 -2.62 -14.90 3.29
C ASN A 505 -2.84 -16.10 2.34
N SER A 506 -3.02 -17.28 2.91
CA SER A 506 -3.29 -18.51 2.16
C SER A 506 -4.54 -18.42 1.28
N MET A 507 -5.51 -17.56 1.60
CA MET A 507 -6.72 -17.33 0.80
C MET A 507 -6.50 -16.32 -0.35
N GLY A 508 -5.28 -15.80 -0.50
CA GLY A 508 -4.91 -14.77 -1.46
C GLY A 508 -5.47 -13.39 -1.10
N ASP A 509 -5.61 -13.06 0.19
CA ASP A 509 -6.12 -11.76 0.66
C ASP A 509 -5.00 -10.91 1.27
N ILE A 510 -5.02 -9.61 0.98
CA ILE A 510 -4.11 -8.64 1.59
C ILE A 510 -4.31 -8.63 3.11
N CYS A 511 -3.21 -8.82 3.84
CA CYS A 511 -3.10 -8.70 5.28
C CYS A 511 -1.96 -7.73 5.61
N ILE A 512 -2.30 -6.53 6.06
CA ILE A 512 -1.33 -5.46 6.36
C ILE A 512 -0.68 -5.74 7.72
N ASN A 513 0.64 -5.65 7.82
CA ASN A 513 1.38 -5.66 9.08
C ASN A 513 0.88 -4.48 9.93
N PRO A 514 0.35 -4.70 11.15
CA PRO A 514 -0.13 -3.60 11.99
C PRO A 514 1.00 -2.72 12.55
N ASN A 515 2.26 -3.16 12.41
CA ASN A 515 3.43 -2.41 12.85
C ASN A 515 4.02 -1.67 11.67
N ARG A 516 4.50 -0.44 11.93
CA ARG A 516 5.26 0.32 10.95
C ARG A 516 6.44 -0.53 10.47
N TYR A 517 6.74 -0.44 9.18
CA TYR A 517 7.89 -1.13 8.60
C TYR A 517 9.14 -0.77 9.40
N GLY A 518 9.87 -1.80 9.84
CA GLY A 518 11.05 -1.71 10.70
C GLY A 518 12.25 -2.45 10.11
N GLY A 519 12.23 -2.77 8.82
CA GLY A 519 13.28 -3.55 8.15
C GLY A 519 12.99 -5.05 8.08
N GLU A 520 11.78 -5.49 8.45
CA GLU A 520 11.41 -6.90 8.43
C GLU A 520 11.28 -7.49 7.02
N ILE A 521 11.52 -8.80 6.92
CA ILE A 521 11.43 -9.58 5.67
C ILE A 521 10.18 -10.47 5.69
N ASP A 522 9.53 -10.61 4.53
CA ASP A 522 8.50 -11.63 4.31
C ASP A 522 9.13 -13.03 4.28
N ARG A 523 9.23 -13.65 5.47
CA ARG A 523 9.63 -15.05 5.65
C ARG A 523 8.61 -15.82 6.47
N SER A 524 8.59 -17.13 6.25
CA SER A 524 7.79 -18.03 7.05
C SER A 524 8.30 -18.13 8.49
N VAL A 525 7.36 -18.32 9.42
CA VAL A 525 7.62 -18.57 10.85
C VAL A 525 6.98 -19.90 11.20
N SER A 526 7.78 -20.84 11.72
CA SER A 526 7.25 -22.13 12.16
C SER A 526 6.50 -22.02 13.48
N GLU A 527 5.61 -22.98 13.78
CA GLU A 527 4.92 -23.02 15.07
C GLU A 527 5.90 -23.12 16.24
N GLU A 528 6.94 -23.95 16.11
CA GLU A 528 7.99 -24.10 17.13
C GLU A 528 8.72 -22.78 17.38
N GLU A 529 9.09 -22.07 16.31
CA GLU A 529 9.73 -20.75 16.38
C GLU A 529 8.82 -19.71 17.05
N LEU A 530 7.55 -19.67 16.66
CA LEU A 530 6.56 -18.74 17.22
C LEU A 530 6.46 -18.90 18.74
N PHE A 531 6.31 -20.13 19.23
CA PHE A 531 6.20 -20.40 20.66
C PHE A 531 7.53 -20.23 21.40
N HIS A 532 8.66 -20.47 20.74
CA HIS A 532 9.98 -20.25 21.34
C HIS A 532 10.16 -18.79 21.79
N PHE A 533 9.72 -17.84 20.95
CA PHE A 533 9.87 -16.40 21.21
C PHE A 533 8.61 -15.70 21.76
N THR A 534 7.62 -16.45 22.21
CA THR A 534 6.38 -15.89 22.76
C THR A 534 6.21 -16.26 24.22
N ASP A 535 6.12 -15.26 25.10
CA ASP A 535 5.99 -15.48 26.54
C ASP A 535 4.65 -16.17 26.88
N GLY A 536 4.73 -17.49 27.14
CA GLY A 536 3.58 -18.31 27.53
C GLY A 536 2.47 -18.36 26.48
N GLY A 537 2.79 -18.14 25.20
CA GLY A 537 1.80 -18.07 24.12
C GLY A 537 0.90 -16.82 24.17
N ARG A 538 1.29 -15.76 24.90
CA ARG A 538 0.51 -14.53 25.05
C ARG A 538 0.62 -13.62 23.83
N PHE A 539 -0.50 -13.04 23.44
CA PHE A 539 -0.60 -12.07 22.35
C PHE A 539 -1.51 -10.91 22.75
N LYS A 540 -1.16 -9.71 22.28
CA LYS A 540 -2.09 -8.58 22.16
C LYS A 540 -2.90 -8.78 20.88
N LEU A 541 -4.22 -8.62 20.93
CA LEU A 541 -5.13 -8.82 19.80
C LEU A 541 -6.00 -7.60 19.55
N ILE A 542 -6.11 -7.19 18.28
CA ILE A 542 -7.03 -6.18 17.75
C ILE A 542 -7.99 -6.85 16.76
N ALA A 543 -9.29 -6.79 17.02
CA ALA A 543 -10.31 -7.23 16.07
C ALA A 543 -11.06 -6.01 15.52
N LEU A 544 -10.88 -5.72 14.23
CA LEU A 544 -11.55 -4.61 13.57
C LEU A 544 -12.99 -4.97 13.20
N SER A 545 -13.82 -3.94 13.06
CA SER A 545 -15.23 -4.08 12.68
C SER A 545 -15.68 -2.87 11.88
N ASN A 546 -16.76 -3.02 11.11
CA ASN A 546 -17.42 -1.88 10.47
C ASN A 546 -18.05 -0.97 11.52
N SER A 547 -17.28 0.03 11.93
CA SER A 547 -17.60 0.96 12.99
C SER A 547 -17.42 2.40 12.52
N GLY A 548 -18.05 3.34 13.23
CA GLY A 548 -17.85 4.77 13.01
C GLY A 548 -16.61 5.21 13.78
N TYR A 549 -15.44 4.73 13.36
CA TYR A 549 -14.19 5.07 14.03
C TYR A 549 -13.98 6.58 14.08
N SER A 550 -13.32 7.01 15.12
CA SER A 550 -12.98 8.37 15.47
C SER A 550 -11.73 8.31 16.36
N GLU A 551 -11.23 9.46 16.75
CA GLU A 551 -10.11 9.55 17.69
C GLU A 551 -10.43 8.97 19.09
N ASN A 552 -11.71 8.89 19.48
CA ASN A 552 -12.11 8.52 20.84
C ASN A 552 -12.60 7.06 20.96
N ASN A 553 -12.58 6.30 19.87
CA ASN A 553 -13.09 4.92 19.84
C ASN A 553 -12.27 4.03 18.90
N ALA A 554 -10.96 4.26 18.85
CA ALA A 554 -10.02 3.28 18.31
C ALA A 554 -10.21 1.92 19.03
N VAL A 555 -9.99 0.81 18.33
CA VAL A 555 -10.01 -0.51 18.97
C VAL A 555 -8.80 -0.63 19.89
N HIS A 556 -9.04 -0.98 21.14
CA HIS A 556 -7.98 -1.24 22.12
C HIS A 556 -7.61 -2.72 22.11
N SER A 557 -6.32 -3.03 22.18
CA SER A 557 -5.89 -4.43 22.17
C SER A 557 -6.28 -5.16 23.45
N ILE A 558 -6.65 -6.42 23.33
CA ILE A 558 -6.90 -7.32 24.45
C ILE A 558 -5.83 -8.41 24.50
N GLU A 559 -5.51 -8.91 25.70
CA GLU A 559 -4.63 -10.08 25.82
C GLU A 559 -5.41 -11.38 25.55
N VAL A 560 -4.84 -12.26 24.74
CA VAL A 560 -5.26 -13.65 24.53
C VAL A 560 -4.05 -14.58 24.62
N VAL A 561 -4.30 -15.87 24.84
CA VAL A 561 -3.26 -16.91 24.84
C VAL A 561 -3.57 -17.94 23.77
N LEU A 562 -2.62 -18.15 22.86
CA LEU A 562 -2.60 -19.33 22.00
C LEU A 562 -1.91 -20.44 22.77
N THR A 563 -2.57 -21.58 22.96
CA THR A 563 -1.99 -22.74 23.64
C THR A 563 -1.54 -23.78 22.62
N GLU A 564 -0.46 -24.51 22.92
CA GLU A 564 0.10 -25.57 22.05
C GLU A 564 -0.92 -26.67 21.67
N ASP A 565 -2.00 -26.84 22.45
CA ASP A 565 -3.10 -27.76 22.10
C ASP A 565 -4.13 -27.15 21.12
N GLY A 566 -3.79 -26.06 20.44
CA GLY A 566 -4.58 -25.43 19.39
C GLY A 566 -5.77 -24.61 19.89
N LYS A 567 -5.77 -24.16 21.15
CA LYS A 567 -6.86 -23.34 21.71
C LYS A 567 -6.46 -21.87 21.84
N ILE A 568 -7.47 -21.01 21.74
CA ILE A 568 -7.37 -19.61 22.12
C ILE A 568 -8.04 -19.48 23.48
N THR A 569 -7.36 -18.86 24.45
CA THR A 569 -7.94 -18.59 25.77
C THR A 569 -7.89 -17.10 26.11
N ARG A 570 -8.88 -16.62 26.86
CA ARG A 570 -8.96 -15.28 27.42
C ARG A 570 -9.41 -15.38 28.87
N ASN A 571 -8.70 -14.74 29.80
CA ASN A 571 -8.96 -14.85 31.24
C ASN A 571 -9.10 -16.30 31.73
N GLY A 572 -8.27 -17.21 31.19
CA GLY A 572 -8.24 -18.63 31.54
C GLY A 572 -9.40 -19.48 30.99
N SER A 573 -10.32 -18.90 30.21
CA SER A 573 -11.40 -19.64 29.54
C SER A 573 -11.09 -19.81 28.07
N SER A 574 -11.37 -20.99 27.49
CA SER A 574 -11.28 -21.19 26.05
C SER A 574 -12.37 -20.36 25.34
N VAL A 575 -11.98 -19.75 24.23
CA VAL A 575 -12.83 -18.85 23.45
C VAL A 575 -12.74 -19.09 21.94
N GLY A 576 -12.05 -20.15 21.55
CA GLY A 576 -11.75 -20.46 20.16
C GLY A 576 -10.60 -21.44 20.01
N SER A 577 -10.17 -21.62 18.77
CA SER A 577 -9.09 -22.49 18.33
C SER A 577 -8.25 -21.81 17.26
N TRP A 578 -7.01 -22.27 17.12
CA TRP A 578 -6.10 -21.82 16.08
C TRP A 578 -5.41 -23.03 15.43
N LEU A 579 -4.93 -22.85 14.20
CA LEU A 579 -4.19 -23.86 13.44
C LEU A 579 -3.18 -23.18 12.51
N MET A 580 -1.90 -23.50 12.64
CA MET A 580 -0.87 -23.12 11.66
C MET A 580 -0.69 -24.20 10.59
N TYR A 581 -0.37 -23.79 9.37
CA TYR A 581 -0.13 -24.67 8.22
C TYR A 581 0.67 -23.96 7.11
N GLY A 582 1.15 -24.71 6.12
CA GLY A 582 1.78 -24.18 4.90
C GLY A 582 2.97 -23.23 5.14
N ASP A 583 3.71 -23.45 6.23
CA ASP A 583 4.86 -22.66 6.69
C ASP A 583 4.52 -21.16 6.85
N GLY A 584 3.86 -20.83 7.96
CA GLY A 584 3.58 -19.44 8.36
C GLY A 584 2.17 -18.93 8.06
N TYR A 585 1.26 -19.75 7.54
CA TYR A 585 -0.17 -19.43 7.54
C TYR A 585 -0.84 -19.83 8.84
N ILE A 586 -1.89 -19.11 9.21
CA ILE A 586 -2.67 -19.39 10.41
C ILE A 586 -4.17 -19.19 10.16
N LYS A 587 -4.97 -20.12 10.69
CA LYS A 587 -6.42 -19.99 10.80
C LYS A 587 -6.78 -19.76 12.27
N LEU A 588 -7.59 -18.75 12.52
CA LEU A 588 -8.18 -18.47 13.84
C LEU A 588 -9.69 -18.70 13.77
N THR A 589 -10.25 -19.37 14.77
CA THR A 589 -11.69 -19.58 14.91
C THR A 589 -12.13 -19.22 16.33
N PHE A 590 -13.15 -18.37 16.47
CA PHE A 590 -13.68 -17.92 17.75
C PHE A 590 -15.09 -18.46 17.96
N ASP A 591 -15.43 -18.76 19.22
CA ASP A 591 -16.73 -19.31 19.59
C ASP A 591 -17.85 -18.25 19.57
N SER A 592 -17.50 -16.98 19.81
CA SER A 592 -18.42 -15.85 19.85
C SER A 592 -17.71 -14.53 19.59
N VAL A 593 -18.38 -13.64 18.86
CA VAL A 593 -17.92 -12.26 18.58
C VAL A 593 -17.73 -11.42 19.85
N THR A 594 -18.50 -11.72 20.90
CA THR A 594 -18.44 -10.98 22.18
C THR A 594 -17.13 -11.17 22.94
N VAL A 595 -16.31 -12.15 22.54
CA VAL A 595 -14.99 -12.36 23.14
C VAL A 595 -13.98 -11.38 22.54
N LEU A 596 -14.12 -11.03 21.28
CA LEU A 596 -13.13 -10.26 20.53
C LEU A 596 -13.28 -8.76 20.73
N SER A 597 -14.52 -8.30 20.88
CA SER A 597 -14.82 -6.88 20.96
C SER A 597 -16.19 -6.66 21.59
N ASP A 598 -16.37 -5.49 22.20
CA ASP A 598 -17.70 -4.96 22.52
C ASP A 598 -18.45 -4.53 21.23
N HIS A 599 -17.76 -4.49 20.09
CA HIS A 599 -18.34 -4.21 18.78
C HIS A 599 -18.99 -5.46 18.17
N ALA A 600 -20.28 -5.37 17.86
CA ALA A 600 -21.10 -6.49 17.38
C ALA A 600 -20.83 -6.98 15.94
N GLN A 601 -19.78 -6.48 15.26
CA GLN A 601 -19.55 -6.72 13.83
C GLN A 601 -18.13 -7.25 13.51
N VAL A 602 -17.48 -7.88 14.48
CA VAL A 602 -16.26 -8.69 14.26
C VAL A 602 -16.63 -10.06 13.70
N GLU A 603 -15.65 -10.81 13.21
CA GLU A 603 -15.84 -12.12 12.56
C GLU A 603 -15.46 -13.28 13.48
N LEU A 604 -15.81 -14.50 13.09
CA LEU A 604 -15.52 -15.71 13.86
C LEU A 604 -14.39 -16.53 13.27
N THR A 605 -14.13 -16.42 11.97
CA THR A 605 -13.07 -17.15 11.29
C THR A 605 -12.18 -16.19 10.55
N TYR A 606 -10.87 -16.33 10.73
CA TYR A 606 -9.85 -15.53 10.10
C TYR A 606 -8.77 -16.42 9.49
N TYR A 607 -8.26 -16.01 8.34
CA TYR A 607 -7.09 -16.60 7.69
C TYR A 607 -6.01 -15.52 7.59
N GLY A 608 -4.79 -15.84 7.97
CA GLY A 608 -3.71 -14.86 8.07
C GLY A 608 -2.33 -15.46 7.89
N VAL A 609 -1.34 -14.62 8.14
CA VAL A 609 0.08 -14.95 8.12
C VAL A 609 0.71 -14.64 9.47
N VAL A 610 1.76 -15.39 9.81
CA VAL A 610 2.67 -15.12 10.93
C VAL A 610 4.00 -14.65 10.33
N ARG A 611 4.45 -13.45 10.71
CA ARG A 611 5.64 -12.81 10.15
C ARG A 611 6.49 -12.14 11.22
N PRO A 612 7.82 -12.07 11.06
CA PRO A 612 8.67 -11.25 11.92
C PRO A 612 8.26 -9.77 11.78
N ALA A 613 8.41 -9.01 12.85
CA ALA A 613 8.20 -7.56 12.85
C ALA A 613 8.98 -6.90 13.99
N TRP A 614 9.34 -5.63 13.82
CA TRP A 614 9.70 -4.79 14.95
C TRP A 614 8.42 -4.31 15.65
N LEU A 615 8.24 -4.73 16.90
CA LEU A 615 7.08 -4.43 17.72
C LEU A 615 7.34 -3.12 18.47
N TYR A 616 7.09 -1.98 17.81
CA TYR A 616 7.33 -0.64 18.36
C TYR A 616 6.59 -0.39 19.68
N GLU A 617 5.49 -1.08 19.97
CA GLU A 617 4.79 -0.97 21.25
C GLU A 617 5.51 -1.71 22.39
N GLN A 618 6.46 -2.59 22.08
CA GLN A 618 7.27 -3.35 23.03
C GLN A 618 8.76 -2.97 23.00
N ASP A 619 9.20 -2.20 22.00
CA ASP A 619 10.61 -1.89 21.67
C ASP A 619 11.45 -3.16 21.51
N LYS A 620 10.91 -4.14 20.78
CA LYS A 620 11.53 -5.46 20.57
C LYS A 620 11.23 -6.00 19.19
N SER A 621 12.13 -6.84 18.69
CA SER A 621 11.80 -7.81 17.63
C SER A 621 10.72 -8.76 18.14
N GLY A 622 9.86 -9.24 17.26
CA GLY A 622 8.90 -10.28 17.60
C GLY A 622 8.16 -10.80 16.37
N PHE A 623 6.95 -11.29 16.60
CA PHE A 623 6.08 -11.81 15.57
C PHE A 623 4.74 -11.11 15.58
N THR A 624 4.25 -10.81 14.39
CA THR A 624 2.90 -10.34 14.16
C THR A 624 2.08 -11.40 13.45
N ILE A 625 0.80 -11.46 13.80
CA ILE A 625 -0.23 -12.17 13.07
C ILE A 625 -1.15 -11.12 12.46
N THR A 626 -1.28 -11.12 11.15
CA THR A 626 -2.27 -10.29 10.44
C THR A 626 -3.16 -11.18 9.60
N ALA A 627 -4.47 -10.98 9.71
CA ALA A 627 -5.47 -11.89 9.16
C ALA A 627 -6.70 -11.16 8.63
N MET A 628 -7.33 -11.74 7.61
CA MET A 628 -8.59 -11.28 7.04
C MET A 628 -9.72 -12.23 7.46
N GLY A 629 -10.85 -11.67 7.90
CA GLY A 629 -12.00 -12.48 8.30
C GLY A 629 -12.74 -13.10 7.12
N GLN A 630 -13.41 -14.23 7.35
CA GLN A 630 -13.99 -15.10 6.32
C GLN A 630 -15.46 -15.50 6.60
N THR A 631 -16.07 -14.94 7.64
CA THR A 631 -17.43 -15.30 8.08
C THR A 631 -18.49 -14.39 7.47
N GLY A 632 -18.21 -13.09 7.34
CA GLY A 632 -19.17 -12.11 6.83
C GLY A 632 -19.43 -12.28 5.34
N LEU A 633 -20.70 -12.29 4.92
CA LEU A 633 -21.08 -12.59 3.53
C LEU A 633 -20.75 -11.48 2.53
N THR A 634 -20.78 -10.22 2.98
CA THR A 634 -20.62 -9.05 2.10
C THR A 634 -19.55 -8.09 2.59
N ARG A 635 -18.97 -8.37 3.75
CA ARG A 635 -18.08 -7.48 4.50
C ARG A 635 -17.15 -8.36 5.30
N ASN A 636 -15.88 -8.04 5.26
CA ASN A 636 -14.86 -8.78 5.98
C ASN A 636 -13.87 -7.79 6.59
N CYS A 637 -13.39 -8.03 7.80
CA CYS A 637 -12.56 -7.08 8.55
C CYS A 637 -11.29 -7.76 9.03
N ALA A 638 -10.19 -7.01 9.04
CA ALA A 638 -8.90 -7.52 9.50
C ALA A 638 -8.85 -7.74 11.02
N LEU A 639 -7.94 -8.62 11.43
CA LEU A 639 -7.56 -8.88 12.80
C LEU A 639 -6.04 -8.88 12.88
N PHE A 640 -5.51 -8.27 13.94
CA PHE A 640 -4.09 -8.15 14.19
C PHE A 640 -3.74 -8.76 15.54
N MET A 641 -2.57 -9.38 15.64
CA MET A 641 -2.00 -9.80 16.90
C MET A 641 -0.50 -9.56 16.94
N ASN A 642 0.02 -9.06 18.05
CA ASN A 642 1.45 -9.05 18.32
C ASN A 642 1.74 -9.99 19.47
N ASN A 643 2.76 -10.83 19.33
CA ASN A 643 3.17 -11.71 20.41
C ASN A 643 3.77 -10.89 21.57
N ILE A 644 3.64 -11.35 22.81
CA ILE A 644 4.44 -10.80 23.91
C ILE A 644 5.84 -11.38 23.75
N SER A 645 6.75 -10.58 23.21
CA SER A 645 8.02 -11.07 22.69
C SER A 645 9.06 -11.31 23.79
N THR A 646 9.70 -12.48 23.70
CA THR A 646 10.90 -12.83 24.49
C THR A 646 12.18 -12.75 23.67
N VAL A 647 12.15 -12.22 22.44
CA VAL A 647 13.36 -12.02 21.65
C VAL A 647 14.30 -11.06 22.39
N GLY A 648 15.51 -11.52 22.68
CA GLY A 648 16.54 -10.75 23.37
C GLY A 648 16.51 -10.83 24.91
N ASP A 649 15.59 -11.60 25.50
CA ASP A 649 15.50 -11.82 26.96
C ASP A 649 16.45 -12.90 27.52
#